data_AF-A0A969IH55-F1
#
_entry.id   AF-A0A969IH55-F1
#
_cell.length_a   1.000
_cell.length_b   1.000
_cell.length_c   1.000
_cell.angle_alpha   90.00
_cell.angle_beta   90.00
_cell.angle_gamma   90.00
#
_symmetry.space_group_name_H-M   'P 1'
#
loop_
_entity.id
_entity.type
_entity.pdbx_description
1 polymer ?
#
loop_
_entity_poly.entity_id
_entity_poly.type
_entity_poly.pdbx_seq_one_letter_code
_entity_poly.pdbx_strand_id
1 'polypeptide(L)'
;MPVSRPDIEELTFYVEDADFYRDRLPSSQVDTGSFEKKISRCDISHCRGMCCHDGVSLSDAAARRVQGIAETYADELRDIGVVLADVIVPCPEGSAPFIVKTATRPRAFSQIIEHYPPSFKDTCCVFLLDDGRCGLQVLSERQGRRPWYFKPIACWRHPIVVSERPGVSLEVPADPHPSETGNNRIADFVAAIHCGRGDQSGRPAREVLSEEIENLSAIMGHDILAANFVGDEPEGSTAMEGALDHALIEQTCVEEPIPVSPMQQYFLSLSDERSIHHCNVSAMYLVRVCPDIDVLERAFAALHHRHDVLRYRFVHDSGSWTQHVSAPTTRAPIDYFELGGIGPDERGNVIEREAARLQGSLNIFTGPVARLAVFDLGAEAEARVLLIVHHLLCDYWSLQILFEDLYEFYVAFSVGHAKERPRIPTSYRTWCEWLDRRSAVASAEMLSPLISARAPYARLPADFPDAARTDINSRTETLTFEVPGSAKVHAQRFSEFFGVPLHLGLLGLMVFAMRRELTPEPLLLGIWNNGRNYLSPFDLTRTAGFFARPVTILVNASPEWDLRRVIDSVHTSYSRGMEYGLDFMCAARADQGSPARQVYEAVSHPDIVYNYLDDLGQAKLFDRAPEYIGPQQHDDFHQGCAIELFALSMEDRLTLYWIYSGSVYEAKTIGRLNDQIIALFERGIGQFGER
;
A
#
# COMPACT_ATOMS: atom_id res chain seq x y z
N MET A 1 2.42 -15.28 -33.24
CA MET A 1 2.22 -14.35 -34.39
C MET A 1 1.67 -13.05 -33.86
N PRO A 2 2.13 -11.86 -34.30
CA PRO A 2 1.54 -10.61 -33.88
C PRO A 2 0.09 -10.56 -34.39
N VAL A 3 -0.87 -10.53 -33.48
CA VAL A 3 -2.28 -10.34 -33.84
C VAL A 3 -2.38 -8.97 -34.51
N SER A 4 -2.87 -8.91 -35.76
CA SER A 4 -3.09 -7.62 -36.42
C SER A 4 -4.05 -6.80 -35.58
N ARG A 5 -3.65 -5.60 -35.18
CA ARG A 5 -4.43 -4.69 -34.31
C ARG A 5 -5.80 -4.45 -34.94
N PRO A 6 -6.92 -4.90 -34.33
CA PRO A 6 -8.22 -4.42 -34.75
C PRO A 6 -8.34 -2.94 -34.37
N ASP A 7 -9.12 -2.20 -35.16
CA ASP A 7 -9.54 -0.87 -34.76
C ASP A 7 -10.38 -1.01 -33.48
N ILE A 8 -9.96 -0.37 -32.38
CA ILE A 8 -10.61 -0.54 -31.09
C ILE A 8 -12.08 -0.07 -31.14
N GLU A 9 -12.35 0.87 -32.06
CA GLU A 9 -13.68 1.39 -32.36
C GLU A 9 -14.58 0.35 -33.07
N GLU A 10 -14.03 -0.72 -33.63
CA GLU A 10 -14.81 -1.86 -34.13
C GLU A 10 -15.11 -2.89 -33.04
N LEU A 11 -14.31 -2.91 -31.97
CA LEU A 11 -14.36 -3.91 -30.92
C LEU A 11 -15.32 -3.52 -29.79
N THR A 12 -15.28 -2.25 -29.36
CA THR A 12 -16.07 -1.77 -28.23
C THR A 12 -16.55 -0.34 -28.45
N PHE A 13 -17.76 -0.07 -27.97
CA PHE A 13 -18.28 1.28 -27.90
C PHE A 13 -17.60 2.11 -26.78
N TYR A 14 -16.80 1.52 -25.90
CA TYR A 14 -16.23 2.18 -24.72
C TYR A 14 -14.74 2.46 -24.89
N VAL A 15 -14.39 3.29 -25.88
CA VAL A 15 -12.99 3.54 -26.29
C VAL A 15 -12.13 4.10 -25.15
N GLU A 16 -12.64 5.04 -24.35
CA GLU A 16 -11.87 5.64 -23.25
C GLU A 16 -11.54 4.62 -22.14
N ASP A 17 -12.50 3.74 -21.83
CA ASP A 17 -12.26 2.65 -20.88
C ASP A 17 -11.27 1.64 -21.51
N ALA A 18 -11.38 1.37 -22.81
CA ALA A 18 -10.49 0.46 -23.51
C ALA A 18 -9.04 0.98 -23.54
N ASP A 19 -8.85 2.29 -23.75
CA ASP A 19 -7.56 2.97 -23.65
C ASP A 19 -7.01 2.95 -22.22
N PHE A 20 -7.86 3.18 -21.22
CA PHE A 20 -7.49 3.03 -19.82
C PHE A 20 -6.92 1.64 -19.52
N TYR A 21 -7.54 0.58 -20.05
CA TYR A 21 -7.05 -0.79 -19.90
C TYR A 21 -5.79 -1.03 -20.74
N ARG A 22 -5.74 -0.54 -21.98
CA ARG A 22 -4.58 -0.64 -22.87
C ARG A 22 -3.32 -0.01 -22.29
N ASP A 23 -3.43 1.12 -21.62
CA ASP A 23 -2.28 1.86 -21.07
C ASP A 23 -1.78 1.29 -19.74
N ARG A 24 -2.62 0.53 -19.03
CA ARG A 24 -2.33 0.02 -17.67
C ARG A 24 -2.09 -1.50 -17.59
N LEU A 25 -2.46 -2.25 -18.62
CA LEU A 25 -2.31 -3.71 -18.67
C LEU A 25 -1.04 -4.27 -19.37
N PRO A 26 -0.16 -3.54 -20.08
CA PRO A 26 1.09 -4.11 -20.61
C PRO A 26 2.06 -4.59 -19.51
N SER A 27 1.83 -4.20 -18.26
CA SER A 27 2.51 -4.66 -17.05
C SER A 27 1.71 -5.71 -16.25
N SER A 28 0.68 -6.32 -16.85
CA SER A 28 -0.17 -7.30 -16.18
C SER A 28 0.51 -8.67 -16.09
N GLN A 29 0.62 -9.25 -14.89
CA GLN A 29 0.90 -10.69 -14.78
C GLN A 29 -0.38 -11.47 -15.07
N VAL A 30 -0.28 -12.69 -15.60
CA VAL A 30 -1.45 -13.55 -15.76
C VAL A 30 -1.31 -14.68 -14.77
N ASP A 31 -2.27 -14.83 -13.85
CA ASP A 31 -2.34 -16.01 -12.98
C ASP A 31 -2.83 -17.19 -13.81
N THR A 32 -1.88 -17.80 -14.53
CA THR A 32 -2.12 -18.99 -15.34
C THR A 32 -2.72 -20.13 -14.49
N GLY A 33 -2.40 -20.18 -13.19
CA GLY A 33 -2.93 -21.18 -12.26
C GLY A 33 -4.45 -21.05 -12.06
N SER A 34 -4.97 -19.83 -11.93
CA SER A 34 -6.42 -19.61 -11.84
C SER A 34 -7.15 -19.93 -13.14
N PHE A 35 -6.50 -19.78 -14.30
CA PHE A 35 -7.10 -20.15 -15.59
C PHE A 35 -7.15 -21.67 -15.86
N GLU A 36 -6.42 -22.48 -15.08
CA GLU A 36 -6.54 -23.95 -15.10
C GLU A 36 -7.67 -24.49 -14.21
N LYS A 37 -8.29 -23.64 -13.38
CA LYS A 37 -9.45 -24.04 -12.56
C LYS A 37 -10.60 -24.45 -13.48
N LYS A 38 -11.21 -25.59 -13.18
CA LYS A 38 -12.35 -26.10 -13.94
C LYS A 38 -13.63 -25.36 -13.56
N ILE A 39 -14.27 -24.80 -14.57
CA ILE A 39 -15.56 -24.10 -14.47
C ILE A 39 -16.48 -24.58 -15.58
N SER A 40 -17.79 -24.35 -15.40
CA SER A 40 -18.79 -24.57 -16.43
C SER A 40 -19.51 -23.26 -16.71
N ARG A 41 -19.56 -22.86 -17.98
CA ARG A 41 -20.37 -21.69 -18.39
C ARG A 41 -21.83 -22.00 -18.08
N CYS A 42 -22.53 -21.04 -17.49
CA CYS A 42 -23.96 -21.21 -17.23
C CYS A 42 -24.74 -21.37 -18.54
N ASP A 43 -25.66 -22.33 -18.59
CA ASP A 43 -26.69 -22.37 -19.62
C ASP A 43 -27.69 -21.24 -19.35
N ILE A 44 -27.87 -20.32 -20.30
CA ILE A 44 -28.81 -19.19 -20.19
C ILE A 44 -30.24 -19.68 -19.90
N SER A 45 -30.63 -20.84 -20.44
CA SER A 45 -31.95 -21.43 -20.20
C SER A 45 -32.16 -21.82 -18.74
N HIS A 46 -31.08 -22.13 -18.03
CA HIS A 46 -31.07 -22.57 -16.64
C HIS A 46 -30.73 -21.44 -15.66
N CYS A 47 -29.73 -20.60 -15.97
CA CYS A 47 -29.22 -19.53 -15.09
C CYS A 47 -29.93 -18.18 -15.27
N ARG A 48 -30.67 -17.98 -16.36
CA ARG A 48 -31.52 -16.78 -16.59
C ARG A 48 -30.80 -15.42 -16.43
N GLY A 49 -29.48 -15.39 -16.63
CA GLY A 49 -28.67 -14.17 -16.57
C GLY A 49 -28.38 -13.65 -15.15
N MET A 50 -28.17 -14.55 -14.19
CA MET A 50 -27.89 -14.20 -12.78
C MET A 50 -26.68 -13.28 -12.59
N CYS A 51 -25.69 -13.27 -13.49
CA CYS A 51 -24.55 -12.35 -13.43
C CYS A 51 -24.95 -10.86 -13.48
N CYS A 52 -26.19 -10.55 -13.85
CA CYS A 52 -26.73 -9.21 -13.85
C CYS A 52 -27.45 -8.84 -12.54
N HIS A 53 -27.45 -9.68 -11.49
CA HIS A 53 -28.37 -9.52 -10.34
C HIS A 53 -28.26 -8.16 -9.61
N ASP A 54 -27.08 -7.55 -9.57
CA ASP A 54 -26.86 -6.24 -8.96
C ASP A 54 -26.38 -5.19 -9.98
N GLY A 55 -26.60 -5.38 -11.28
CA GLY A 55 -26.09 -4.46 -12.30
C GLY A 55 -24.55 -4.42 -12.36
N VAL A 56 -23.99 -3.34 -12.92
CA VAL A 56 -22.54 -3.17 -13.07
C VAL A 56 -22.12 -1.75 -12.70
N SER A 57 -21.04 -1.60 -11.94
CA SER A 57 -20.41 -0.31 -11.63
C SER A 57 -19.67 0.24 -12.85
N LEU A 58 -19.74 1.55 -13.06
CA LEU A 58 -19.26 2.20 -14.28
C LEU A 58 -18.36 3.39 -13.96
N SER A 59 -17.41 3.67 -14.85
CA SER A 59 -16.76 4.98 -14.92
C SER A 59 -17.77 6.04 -15.37
N ASP A 60 -17.50 7.32 -15.10
CA ASP A 60 -18.34 8.42 -15.60
C ASP A 60 -18.44 8.42 -17.13
N ALA A 61 -17.37 8.03 -17.83
CA ALA A 61 -17.36 7.91 -19.28
C ALA A 61 -18.27 6.79 -19.77
N ALA A 62 -18.18 5.60 -19.16
CA ALA A 62 -19.04 4.48 -19.51
C ALA A 62 -20.51 4.74 -19.16
N ALA A 63 -20.79 5.40 -18.03
CA ALA A 63 -22.13 5.80 -17.65
C ALA A 63 -22.77 6.72 -18.69
N ARG A 64 -22.04 7.73 -19.18
CA ARG A 64 -22.52 8.61 -20.27
C ARG A 64 -22.80 7.84 -21.56
N ARG A 65 -21.96 6.86 -21.91
CA ARG A 65 -22.15 6.03 -23.11
C ARG A 65 -23.37 5.12 -22.99
N VAL A 66 -23.59 4.48 -21.83
CA VAL A 66 -24.80 3.67 -21.56
C VAL A 66 -26.06 4.53 -21.65
N GLN A 67 -26.03 5.72 -21.05
CA GLN A 67 -27.13 6.68 -21.14
C GLN A 67 -27.41 7.08 -22.60
N GLY A 68 -26.37 7.40 -23.36
CA GLY A 68 -26.50 7.72 -24.79
C GLY A 68 -27.07 6.57 -25.63
N ILE A 69 -26.74 5.32 -25.33
CA ILE A 69 -27.34 4.13 -25.97
C ILE A 69 -28.84 4.05 -25.67
N ALA A 70 -29.22 4.23 -24.41
CA ALA A 70 -30.62 4.20 -23.98
C ALA A 70 -31.47 5.31 -24.63
N GLU A 71 -30.87 6.45 -24.94
CA GLU A 71 -31.51 7.56 -25.65
C GLU A 71 -31.56 7.34 -27.16
N THR A 72 -30.46 6.92 -27.76
CA THR A 72 -30.32 6.79 -29.23
C THR A 72 -31.10 5.60 -29.78
N TYR A 73 -31.08 4.47 -29.07
CA TYR A 73 -31.70 3.21 -29.50
C TYR A 73 -32.93 2.87 -28.66
N ALA A 74 -33.65 3.89 -28.19
CA ALA A 74 -34.74 3.74 -27.24
C ALA A 74 -35.85 2.81 -27.77
N ASP A 75 -36.20 2.93 -29.06
CA ASP A 75 -37.28 2.16 -29.66
C ASP A 75 -36.88 0.70 -29.88
N GLU A 76 -35.66 0.45 -30.33
CA GLU A 76 -35.11 -0.90 -30.51
C GLU A 76 -34.92 -1.62 -29.17
N LEU A 77 -34.50 -0.90 -28.13
CA LEU A 77 -34.37 -1.43 -26.77
C LEU A 77 -35.74 -1.78 -26.18
N ARG A 78 -36.77 -0.95 -26.41
CA ARG A 78 -38.15 -1.27 -26.00
C ARG A 78 -38.71 -2.47 -26.78
N ASP A 79 -38.43 -2.56 -28.08
CA ASP A 79 -38.88 -3.68 -28.93
C ASP A 79 -38.33 -5.03 -28.42
N ILE A 80 -37.11 -5.07 -27.90
CA ILE A 80 -36.54 -6.28 -27.27
C ILE A 80 -36.90 -6.44 -25.79
N GLY A 81 -37.71 -5.54 -25.23
CA GLY A 81 -38.23 -5.67 -23.86
C GLY A 81 -37.37 -5.04 -22.76
N VAL A 82 -36.48 -4.10 -23.07
CA VAL A 82 -35.72 -3.32 -22.07
C VAL A 82 -36.58 -2.19 -21.50
N VAL A 83 -36.52 -2.03 -20.17
CA VAL A 83 -37.15 -0.92 -19.45
C VAL A 83 -36.13 0.22 -19.29
N LEU A 84 -36.41 1.38 -19.89
CA LEU A 84 -35.44 2.49 -20.00
C LEU A 84 -35.58 3.58 -18.93
N ALA A 85 -36.34 3.35 -17.86
CA ALA A 85 -36.45 4.32 -16.77
C ALA A 85 -35.17 4.31 -15.91
N ASP A 86 -34.52 5.47 -15.81
CA ASP A 86 -33.33 5.74 -14.98
C ASP A 86 -32.25 4.66 -15.12
N VAL A 87 -31.73 4.44 -16.33
CA VAL A 87 -30.80 3.33 -16.62
C VAL A 87 -29.46 3.39 -15.86
N ILE A 88 -29.11 4.55 -15.30
CA ILE A 88 -27.94 4.79 -14.44
C ILE A 88 -28.41 5.34 -13.08
N VAL A 89 -27.88 4.77 -11.99
CA VAL A 89 -28.16 5.19 -10.61
C VAL A 89 -26.86 5.33 -9.79
N PRO A 90 -26.87 6.12 -8.70
CA PRO A 90 -25.75 6.16 -7.77
C PRO A 90 -25.47 4.79 -7.13
N CYS A 91 -24.19 4.51 -6.83
CA CYS A 91 -23.83 3.35 -6.02
C CYS A 91 -24.29 3.53 -4.56
N PRO A 92 -24.72 2.44 -3.86
CA PRO A 92 -24.98 2.48 -2.43
C PRO A 92 -23.71 2.85 -1.62
N GLU A 93 -23.89 3.54 -0.48
CA GLU A 93 -22.81 3.94 0.44
C GLU A 93 -21.85 2.78 0.76
N GLY A 94 -20.53 3.03 0.66
CA GLY A 94 -19.46 2.04 0.95
C GLY A 94 -18.80 1.38 -0.26
N SER A 95 -19.20 1.71 -1.49
CA SER A 95 -18.72 1.06 -2.73
C SER A 95 -17.66 1.88 -3.50
N ALA A 96 -16.62 2.37 -2.82
CA ALA A 96 -15.49 3.03 -3.50
C ALA A 96 -14.74 2.02 -4.41
N PRO A 97 -14.25 2.38 -5.61
CA PRO A 97 -14.05 3.74 -6.15
C PRO A 97 -15.15 4.27 -7.11
N PHE A 98 -16.27 3.55 -7.30
CA PHE A 98 -17.26 3.90 -8.33
C PHE A 98 -18.48 4.65 -7.75
N ILE A 99 -18.82 5.78 -8.35
CA ILE A 99 -19.90 6.66 -7.88
C ILE A 99 -21.26 6.27 -8.50
N VAL A 100 -21.27 5.59 -9.66
CA VAL A 100 -22.48 5.22 -10.41
C VAL A 100 -22.46 3.78 -10.96
N LYS A 101 -23.65 3.20 -11.16
CA LYS A 101 -23.86 1.85 -11.72
C LYS A 101 -25.10 1.80 -12.61
N THR A 102 -25.25 0.72 -13.41
CA THR A 102 -26.52 0.48 -14.10
C THR A 102 -27.63 0.22 -13.09
N ALA A 103 -28.82 0.76 -13.34
CA ALA A 103 -29.99 0.50 -12.51
C ALA A 103 -30.39 -0.97 -12.48
N THR A 104 -31.15 -1.30 -11.44
CA THR A 104 -31.67 -2.65 -11.21
C THR A 104 -33.18 -2.64 -11.05
N ARG A 105 -33.85 -3.68 -11.55
CA ARG A 105 -35.28 -3.96 -11.37
C ARG A 105 -35.50 -5.25 -10.59
N PRO A 106 -36.65 -5.43 -9.90
CA PRO A 106 -36.95 -6.68 -9.21
C PRO A 106 -36.95 -7.90 -10.15
N ARG A 107 -36.34 -9.01 -9.70
CA ARG A 107 -36.38 -10.32 -10.36
C ARG A 107 -36.14 -11.40 -9.32
N ALA A 108 -37.14 -12.26 -9.10
CA ALA A 108 -37.13 -13.28 -8.05
C ALA A 108 -36.23 -14.48 -8.37
N PHE A 109 -34.92 -14.25 -8.53
CA PHE A 109 -33.93 -15.30 -8.82
C PHE A 109 -33.96 -16.44 -7.79
N SER A 110 -34.20 -16.12 -6.51
CA SER A 110 -34.36 -17.09 -5.41
C SER A 110 -35.46 -18.12 -5.63
N GLN A 111 -36.46 -17.83 -6.49
CA GLN A 111 -37.60 -18.70 -6.78
C GLN A 111 -37.42 -19.50 -8.08
N ILE A 112 -36.52 -19.06 -8.96
CA ILE A 112 -36.34 -19.64 -10.30
C ILE A 112 -35.00 -20.36 -10.48
N ILE A 113 -34.02 -20.13 -9.60
CA ILE A 113 -32.70 -20.77 -9.68
C ILE A 113 -32.44 -21.58 -8.42
N GLU A 114 -32.10 -22.85 -8.62
CA GLU A 114 -31.73 -23.77 -7.55
C GLU A 114 -30.44 -23.31 -6.86
N HIS A 115 -30.39 -23.39 -5.53
CA HIS A 115 -29.23 -22.95 -4.72
C HIS A 115 -28.83 -21.48 -4.87
N TYR A 116 -29.79 -20.57 -5.10
CA TYR A 116 -29.53 -19.13 -5.11
C TYR A 116 -28.91 -18.65 -3.78
N PRO A 117 -27.78 -17.91 -3.80
CA PRO A 117 -27.14 -17.45 -2.57
C PRO A 117 -28.06 -16.54 -1.74
N PRO A 118 -28.27 -16.80 -0.44
CA PRO A 118 -29.13 -15.96 0.40
C PRO A 118 -28.65 -14.52 0.55
N SER A 119 -27.37 -14.26 0.30
CA SER A 119 -26.78 -12.91 0.31
C SER A 119 -27.07 -12.10 -0.96
N PHE A 120 -27.54 -12.73 -2.04
CA PHE A 120 -27.80 -12.05 -3.31
C PHE A 120 -29.23 -11.51 -3.31
N LYS A 121 -29.39 -10.27 -3.77
CA LYS A 121 -30.71 -9.61 -3.84
C LYS A 121 -31.54 -10.15 -5.01
N ASP A 122 -32.85 -10.23 -4.86
CA ASP A 122 -33.81 -10.57 -5.94
C ASP A 122 -34.02 -9.38 -6.89
N THR A 123 -32.94 -8.96 -7.52
CA THR A 123 -32.89 -7.87 -8.49
C THR A 123 -32.13 -8.31 -9.74
N CYS A 124 -32.23 -7.54 -10.82
CA CYS A 124 -31.39 -7.67 -12.00
C CYS A 124 -31.17 -6.33 -12.69
N CYS A 125 -30.08 -6.20 -13.45
CA CYS A 125 -29.82 -5.06 -14.33
C CYS A 125 -31.04 -4.77 -15.19
N VAL A 126 -31.35 -3.49 -15.40
CA VAL A 126 -32.47 -3.04 -16.25
C VAL A 126 -32.36 -3.53 -17.69
N PHE A 127 -31.14 -3.81 -18.17
CA PHE A 127 -30.89 -4.37 -19.50
C PHE A 127 -31.05 -5.89 -19.57
N LEU A 128 -31.32 -6.61 -18.47
CA LEU A 128 -31.53 -8.06 -18.54
C LEU A 128 -32.93 -8.38 -19.09
N LEU A 129 -33.00 -9.16 -20.17
CA LEU A 129 -34.23 -9.63 -20.80
C LEU A 129 -34.83 -10.83 -20.05
N ASP A 130 -36.10 -11.12 -20.28
CA ASP A 130 -36.80 -12.21 -19.58
C ASP A 130 -36.26 -13.61 -19.94
N ASP A 131 -35.74 -13.75 -21.17
CA ASP A 131 -35.04 -14.95 -21.63
C ASP A 131 -33.61 -15.09 -21.06
N GLY A 132 -33.14 -14.13 -20.28
CA GLY A 132 -31.83 -14.16 -19.62
C GLY A 132 -30.69 -13.57 -20.46
N ARG A 133 -30.95 -13.06 -21.66
CA ARG A 133 -29.95 -12.35 -22.47
C ARG A 133 -29.82 -10.89 -22.03
N CYS A 134 -28.67 -10.29 -22.31
CA CYS A 134 -28.46 -8.86 -22.11
C CYS A 134 -28.99 -8.07 -23.31
N GLY A 135 -29.84 -7.07 -23.07
CA GLY A 135 -30.41 -6.19 -24.10
C GLY A 135 -29.35 -5.40 -24.86
N LEU A 136 -28.25 -4.99 -24.23
CA LEU A 136 -27.12 -4.35 -24.91
C LEU A 136 -26.40 -5.31 -25.87
N GLN A 137 -26.38 -6.62 -25.53
CA GLN A 137 -25.84 -7.65 -26.41
C GLN A 137 -26.72 -7.85 -27.64
N VAL A 138 -28.02 -8.03 -27.41
CA VAL A 138 -29.01 -8.23 -28.47
C VAL A 138 -29.07 -7.00 -29.39
N LEU A 139 -28.98 -5.80 -28.83
CA LEU A 139 -28.88 -4.57 -29.60
C LEU A 139 -27.62 -4.55 -30.47
N SER A 140 -26.47 -4.96 -29.93
CA SER A 140 -25.23 -5.01 -30.70
C SER A 140 -25.36 -5.92 -31.92
N GLU A 141 -25.91 -7.12 -31.73
CA GLU A 141 -26.16 -8.09 -32.81
C GLU A 141 -27.14 -7.55 -33.85
N ARG A 142 -28.24 -6.88 -33.43
CA ARG A 142 -29.21 -6.25 -34.33
C ARG A 142 -28.62 -5.13 -35.17
N GLN A 143 -27.65 -4.41 -34.62
CA GLN A 143 -26.91 -3.36 -35.33
C GLN A 143 -25.75 -3.91 -36.19
N GLY A 144 -25.65 -5.24 -36.35
CA GLY A 144 -24.60 -5.89 -37.12
C GLY A 144 -23.20 -5.75 -36.50
N ARG A 145 -23.14 -5.48 -35.18
CA ARG A 145 -21.90 -5.34 -34.42
C ARG A 145 -21.60 -6.64 -33.65
N ARG A 146 -20.39 -6.73 -33.11
CA ARG A 146 -19.98 -7.84 -32.24
C ARG A 146 -20.88 -7.87 -30.99
N PRO A 147 -21.20 -9.04 -30.41
CA PRO A 147 -22.11 -9.15 -29.26
C PRO A 147 -21.72 -8.27 -28.06
N TRP A 148 -20.44 -8.00 -27.87
CA TRP A 148 -19.92 -7.22 -26.75
C TRP A 148 -19.81 -5.73 -27.01
N TYR A 149 -20.11 -5.25 -28.23
CA TYR A 149 -19.84 -3.88 -28.66
C TYR A 149 -20.49 -2.82 -27.77
N PHE A 150 -21.80 -2.92 -27.51
CA PHE A 150 -22.51 -1.99 -26.61
C PHE A 150 -22.47 -2.39 -25.13
N LYS A 151 -21.82 -3.50 -24.77
CA LYS A 151 -21.69 -3.92 -23.36
C LYS A 151 -20.50 -3.21 -22.71
N PRO A 152 -20.67 -2.59 -21.52
CA PRO A 152 -19.56 -1.98 -20.80
C PRO A 152 -18.42 -2.96 -20.54
N ILE A 153 -17.18 -2.45 -20.50
CA ILE A 153 -16.00 -3.31 -20.30
C ILE A 153 -15.98 -3.97 -18.91
N ALA A 154 -16.73 -3.43 -17.94
CA ALA A 154 -16.90 -4.09 -16.65
C ALA A 154 -17.77 -5.37 -16.73
N CYS A 155 -18.69 -5.50 -17.69
CA CYS A 155 -19.62 -6.62 -17.77
C CYS A 155 -18.98 -7.94 -18.21
N TRP A 156 -18.09 -7.89 -19.20
CA TRP A 156 -17.33 -9.06 -19.67
C TRP A 156 -16.02 -9.31 -18.91
N ARG A 157 -15.61 -8.34 -18.07
CA ARG A 157 -14.55 -8.49 -17.07
C ARG A 157 -15.07 -9.16 -15.81
N HIS A 158 -16.36 -9.14 -15.54
CA HIS A 158 -16.90 -9.73 -14.31
C HIS A 158 -16.45 -11.17 -13.99
N PRO A 159 -16.23 -12.09 -14.95
CA PRO A 159 -15.65 -13.41 -14.70
C PRO A 159 -14.10 -13.43 -14.59
N ILE A 160 -13.41 -12.31 -14.83
CA ILE A 160 -11.96 -12.14 -14.83
C ILE A 160 -11.59 -10.93 -13.97
N VAL A 161 -11.02 -11.15 -12.78
CA VAL A 161 -10.51 -10.04 -11.99
C VAL A 161 -9.33 -9.42 -12.72
N VAL A 162 -9.41 -8.10 -12.87
CA VAL A 162 -8.28 -7.26 -13.24
C VAL A 162 -7.96 -6.47 -11.98
N SER A 163 -6.89 -6.84 -11.29
CA SER A 163 -6.46 -6.17 -10.07
C SER A 163 -6.16 -4.69 -10.35
N GLU A 164 -6.68 -3.78 -9.54
CA GLU A 164 -6.39 -2.34 -9.64
C GLU A 164 -5.02 -1.96 -9.06
N ARG A 165 -4.21 -2.95 -8.65
CA ARG A 165 -2.81 -2.78 -8.21
C ARG A 165 -1.87 -2.84 -9.43
N PRO A 166 -0.79 -2.07 -9.53
CA PRO A 166 0.17 -2.22 -10.62
C PRO A 166 0.89 -3.58 -10.52
N GLY A 167 1.20 -4.18 -11.67
CA GLY A 167 1.47 -5.63 -11.79
C GLY A 167 0.21 -6.46 -12.08
N VAL A 168 -0.82 -5.83 -12.66
CA VAL A 168 -2.20 -6.32 -12.83
C VAL A 168 -2.28 -7.83 -13.05
N SER A 169 -2.72 -8.62 -12.07
CA SER A 169 -3.02 -10.03 -12.30
C SER A 169 -4.31 -10.12 -13.11
N LEU A 170 -4.27 -10.73 -14.30
CA LEU A 170 -5.47 -11.29 -14.93
C LEU A 170 -5.69 -12.66 -14.32
N GLU A 171 -6.79 -12.83 -13.61
CA GLU A 171 -7.12 -14.08 -12.94
C GLU A 171 -8.63 -14.32 -12.93
N VAL A 172 -9.03 -15.58 -12.88
CA VAL A 172 -10.40 -15.93 -12.52
C VAL A 172 -10.51 -15.71 -11.02
N PRO A 173 -11.50 -14.94 -10.52
CA PRO A 173 -11.58 -14.62 -9.10
C PRO A 173 -11.52 -15.89 -8.23
N ALA A 174 -11.07 -15.76 -6.99
CA ALA A 174 -11.44 -16.71 -5.95
C ALA A 174 -12.12 -15.88 -4.86
N ASP A 175 -13.38 -16.21 -4.55
CA ASP A 175 -14.24 -15.62 -3.50
C ASP A 175 -13.87 -14.20 -2.98
N PRO A 176 -14.45 -13.11 -3.52
CA PRO A 176 -14.02 -11.74 -3.19
C PRO A 176 -15.09 -10.87 -2.49
N HIS A 177 -15.74 -11.32 -1.40
CA HIS A 177 -16.33 -10.37 -0.43
C HIS A 177 -16.38 -10.90 1.04
N PRO A 178 -16.12 -10.02 2.04
CA PRO A 178 -16.13 -10.37 3.46
C PRO A 178 -17.57 -10.53 3.97
N SER A 179 -17.90 -11.65 4.62
CA SER A 179 -19.05 -11.71 5.50
C SER A 179 -18.76 -10.90 6.77
N GLU A 180 -19.70 -10.06 7.19
CA GLU A 180 -19.67 -9.28 8.45
C GLU A 180 -19.65 -10.14 9.73
N THR A 181 -19.47 -11.45 9.59
CA THR A 181 -19.11 -12.37 10.66
C THR A 181 -17.91 -13.17 10.14
N GLY A 182 -16.80 -13.15 10.87
CA GLY A 182 -15.47 -13.63 10.45
C GLY A 182 -15.31 -15.15 10.24
N ASN A 183 -16.23 -15.79 9.52
CA ASN A 183 -16.08 -17.12 8.94
C ASN A 183 -17.24 -17.35 7.96
N ASN A 184 -16.95 -17.45 6.65
CA ASN A 184 -17.44 -18.53 5.79
C ASN A 184 -17.08 -18.30 4.31
N ARG A 185 -16.26 -19.20 3.78
CA ARG A 185 -16.17 -19.51 2.35
C ARG A 185 -17.57 -19.87 1.85
N ILE A 186 -18.04 -19.34 0.71
CA ILE A 186 -19.01 -20.12 -0.07
C ILE A 186 -18.15 -21.14 -0.83
N ALA A 187 -17.91 -22.28 -0.19
CA ALA A 187 -16.84 -23.24 -0.51
C ALA A 187 -16.77 -23.73 -1.98
N ASP A 188 -17.78 -23.42 -2.79
CA ASP A 188 -17.93 -23.88 -4.17
C ASP A 188 -17.69 -22.79 -5.24
N PHE A 189 -17.39 -21.52 -4.92
CA PHE A 189 -17.29 -20.45 -5.93
C PHE A 189 -15.86 -19.90 -6.16
N VAL A 190 -15.40 -20.05 -7.41
CA VAL A 190 -14.30 -19.38 -8.09
C VAL A 190 -14.72 -18.06 -8.78
N ALA A 191 -15.81 -17.40 -8.38
CA ALA A 191 -16.09 -15.99 -8.68
C ALA A 191 -17.19 -15.47 -7.75
N ALA A 192 -17.32 -14.16 -7.57
CA ALA A 192 -18.49 -13.55 -6.89
C ALA A 192 -19.80 -13.66 -7.70
N ILE A 193 -19.91 -14.63 -8.61
CA ILE A 193 -21.07 -14.87 -9.47
C ILE A 193 -21.29 -16.35 -9.68
N HIS A 194 -22.54 -16.72 -9.94
CA HIS A 194 -22.94 -18.12 -10.03
C HIS A 194 -22.21 -18.93 -11.13
N CYS A 195 -21.77 -18.27 -12.21
CA CYS A 195 -21.00 -18.93 -13.27
C CYS A 195 -19.54 -19.23 -12.88
N GLY A 196 -19.04 -18.60 -11.83
CA GLY A 196 -17.79 -19.00 -11.21
C GLY A 196 -17.98 -20.07 -10.17
N ARG A 197 -19.03 -20.90 -10.18
CA ARG A 197 -19.02 -22.10 -9.33
C ARG A 197 -17.95 -23.06 -9.85
N GLY A 198 -17.02 -23.46 -9.00
CA GLY A 198 -16.05 -24.50 -9.32
C GLY A 198 -16.80 -25.78 -9.70
N ASP A 199 -16.51 -26.31 -10.89
CA ASP A 199 -17.17 -27.50 -11.41
C ASP A 199 -16.11 -28.48 -11.89
N GLN A 200 -15.92 -29.57 -11.16
CA GLN A 200 -14.96 -30.61 -11.51
C GLN A 200 -15.29 -31.32 -12.84
N SER A 201 -16.56 -31.28 -13.27
CA SER A 201 -17.02 -31.76 -14.57
C SER A 201 -16.88 -30.73 -15.69
N GLY A 202 -16.54 -29.49 -15.34
CA GLY A 202 -16.29 -28.39 -16.27
C GLY A 202 -14.95 -28.49 -16.99
N ARG A 203 -14.63 -27.43 -17.74
CA ARG A 203 -13.38 -27.28 -18.51
C ARG A 203 -12.50 -26.18 -17.90
N PRO A 204 -11.19 -26.15 -18.17
CA PRO A 204 -10.32 -25.08 -17.72
C PRO A 204 -10.89 -23.71 -18.07
N ALA A 205 -10.80 -22.75 -17.16
CA ALA A 205 -11.39 -21.43 -17.35
C ALA A 205 -10.85 -20.68 -18.57
N ARG A 206 -9.59 -20.90 -18.97
CA ARG A 206 -9.06 -20.39 -20.24
C ARG A 206 -9.86 -20.82 -21.48
N GLU A 207 -10.47 -22.01 -21.44
CA GLU A 207 -11.30 -22.52 -22.55
C GLU A 207 -12.74 -22.02 -22.45
N VAL A 208 -13.23 -21.83 -21.22
CA VAL A 208 -14.61 -21.43 -20.97
C VAL A 208 -14.82 -19.92 -21.19
N LEU A 209 -13.78 -19.11 -20.94
CA LEU A 209 -13.76 -17.65 -21.06
C LEU A 209 -12.98 -17.17 -22.30
N SER A 210 -12.81 -18.02 -23.31
CA SER A 210 -11.93 -17.73 -24.46
C SER A 210 -12.34 -16.46 -25.21
N GLU A 211 -13.63 -16.18 -25.35
CA GLU A 211 -14.12 -14.95 -26.00
C GLU A 211 -13.76 -13.70 -25.19
N GLU A 212 -13.97 -13.71 -23.87
CA GLU A 212 -13.62 -12.60 -22.99
C GLU A 212 -12.10 -12.35 -22.99
N ILE A 213 -11.31 -13.43 -23.00
CA ILE A 213 -9.84 -13.40 -23.08
C ILE A 213 -9.35 -12.86 -24.43
N GLU A 214 -9.94 -13.29 -25.54
CA GLU A 214 -9.60 -12.80 -26.89
C GLU A 214 -9.89 -11.30 -27.02
N ASN A 215 -11.01 -10.85 -26.49
CA ASN A 215 -11.38 -9.44 -26.55
C ASN A 215 -10.47 -8.56 -25.68
N LEU A 216 -10.11 -9.03 -24.48
CA LEU A 216 -9.11 -8.34 -23.64
C LEU A 216 -7.74 -8.32 -24.32
N SER A 217 -7.31 -9.43 -24.93
CA SER A 217 -6.07 -9.50 -25.72
C SER A 217 -6.05 -8.51 -26.87
N ALA A 218 -7.18 -8.35 -27.56
CA ALA A 218 -7.32 -7.37 -28.64
C ALA A 218 -7.24 -5.92 -28.13
N ILE A 219 -7.86 -5.60 -26.99
CA ILE A 219 -7.75 -4.29 -26.33
C ILE A 219 -6.29 -4.01 -25.92
N MET A 220 -5.62 -5.01 -25.35
CA MET A 220 -4.25 -4.91 -24.84
C MET A 220 -3.18 -4.97 -25.94
N GLY A 221 -3.55 -5.33 -27.17
CA GLY A 221 -2.64 -5.41 -28.30
C GLY A 221 -1.64 -6.57 -28.24
N HIS A 222 -1.85 -7.56 -27.38
CA HIS A 222 -1.08 -8.80 -27.29
C HIS A 222 -1.93 -9.94 -26.71
N ASP A 223 -1.56 -11.19 -26.99
CA ASP A 223 -2.23 -12.36 -26.40
C ASP A 223 -1.88 -12.48 -24.91
N ILE A 224 -2.88 -12.30 -24.06
CA ILE A 224 -2.70 -12.31 -22.60
C ILE A 224 -2.36 -13.69 -22.05
N LEU A 225 -2.70 -14.77 -22.77
CA LEU A 225 -2.32 -16.12 -22.37
C LEU A 225 -0.96 -16.54 -22.96
N ALA A 226 -0.42 -15.80 -23.93
CA ALA A 226 0.88 -16.10 -24.54
C ALA A 226 2.10 -15.68 -23.71
N ALA A 227 1.91 -14.92 -22.64
CA ALA A 227 2.97 -14.55 -21.69
C ALA A 227 3.35 -15.73 -20.77
N ASN A 228 3.79 -16.83 -21.39
CA ASN A 228 4.70 -17.89 -20.90
C ASN A 228 4.71 -19.05 -21.90
N PHE A 229 5.25 -18.80 -23.09
CA PHE A 229 5.93 -19.82 -23.88
C PHE A 229 7.36 -19.35 -24.15
N VAL A 230 8.31 -20.04 -23.54
CA VAL A 230 9.74 -20.00 -23.88
C VAL A 230 9.91 -20.36 -25.36
N GLY A 231 10.78 -19.64 -26.08
CA GLY A 231 11.26 -19.94 -27.44
C GLY A 231 11.14 -18.72 -28.38
N ASP A 232 12.20 -18.10 -28.89
CA ASP A 232 13.53 -18.60 -29.25
C ASP A 232 14.66 -17.72 -28.68
N GLU A 233 15.63 -18.34 -28.00
CA GLU A 233 16.98 -17.78 -27.87
C GLU A 233 17.77 -18.00 -29.18
N PRO A 234 18.58 -17.03 -29.63
CA PRO A 234 19.66 -17.33 -30.55
C PRO A 234 20.71 -18.15 -29.81
N GLU A 235 21.09 -19.30 -30.39
CA GLU A 235 22.10 -20.23 -29.88
C GLU A 235 23.34 -19.50 -29.34
N GLY A 236 23.53 -19.54 -28.02
CA GLY A 236 24.82 -19.21 -27.39
C GLY A 236 24.76 -18.43 -26.08
N SER A 237 24.10 -18.94 -25.03
CA SER A 237 24.31 -18.45 -23.65
C SER A 237 23.67 -19.39 -22.62
N THR A 238 24.32 -20.53 -22.33
CA THR A 238 23.95 -21.38 -21.18
C THR A 238 24.37 -20.72 -19.87
N ALA A 239 23.54 -19.85 -19.28
CA ALA A 239 23.68 -19.37 -17.90
C ALA A 239 22.43 -18.62 -17.36
N MET A 240 21.19 -19.08 -17.57
CA MET A 240 20.04 -18.42 -16.90
C MET A 240 18.78 -19.26 -16.66
N GLU A 241 18.85 -20.60 -16.70
CA GLU A 241 17.70 -21.47 -16.32
C GLU A 241 17.72 -21.91 -14.85
N GLY A 242 18.73 -21.51 -14.06
CA GLY A 242 18.79 -21.82 -12.63
C GLY A 242 18.04 -20.85 -11.72
N ALA A 243 17.61 -19.67 -12.18
CA ALA A 243 17.17 -18.62 -11.25
C ALA A 243 15.66 -18.61 -10.91
N LEU A 244 14.81 -19.27 -11.72
CA LEU A 244 13.35 -19.29 -11.50
C LEU A 244 12.86 -20.50 -10.69
N ASP A 245 13.59 -21.63 -10.74
CA ASP A 245 13.35 -22.77 -9.81
C ASP A 245 13.92 -22.50 -8.40
N HIS A 246 14.80 -21.51 -8.25
CA HIS A 246 15.34 -21.08 -6.96
C HIS A 246 14.41 -20.11 -6.19
N ALA A 247 13.31 -19.62 -6.79
CA ALA A 247 12.35 -18.77 -6.08
C ALA A 247 11.40 -19.56 -5.15
N LEU A 248 11.51 -20.89 -5.11
CA LEU A 248 10.69 -21.79 -4.27
C LEU A 248 11.50 -22.58 -3.23
N ILE A 249 12.81 -22.33 -3.12
CA ILE A 249 13.69 -22.98 -2.17
C ILE A 249 14.65 -21.93 -1.63
N GLU A 250 14.69 -21.77 -0.30
CA GLU A 250 15.86 -21.52 0.55
C GLU A 250 15.48 -20.73 1.82
N GLN A 251 15.01 -21.49 2.83
CA GLN A 251 15.28 -21.16 4.24
C GLN A 251 16.57 -21.87 4.68
N THR A 252 17.64 -21.70 3.90
CA THR A 252 18.98 -22.21 4.19
C THR A 252 19.88 -21.04 4.56
N CYS A 253 20.78 -21.27 5.53
CA CYS A 253 21.88 -20.35 5.81
C CYS A 253 22.84 -20.37 4.62
N VAL A 254 22.56 -19.56 3.60
CA VAL A 254 23.51 -19.29 2.52
C VAL A 254 24.51 -18.26 3.04
N GLU A 255 25.80 -18.62 3.04
CA GLU A 255 26.93 -17.78 3.49
C GLU A 255 27.22 -16.58 2.57
N GLU A 256 26.50 -16.45 1.45
CA GLU A 256 26.74 -15.37 0.49
C GLU A 256 26.27 -14.00 1.04
N PRO A 257 27.07 -12.94 0.85
CA PRO A 257 26.69 -11.59 1.24
C PRO A 257 25.40 -11.15 0.54
N ILE A 258 24.45 -10.67 1.32
CA ILE A 258 23.22 -10.05 0.82
C ILE A 258 23.51 -8.58 0.57
N PRO A 259 23.10 -8.01 -0.58
CA PRO A 259 23.21 -6.57 -0.79
C PRO A 259 22.32 -5.81 0.22
N VAL A 260 22.76 -4.64 0.67
CA VAL A 260 21.88 -3.73 1.41
C VAL A 260 20.84 -3.12 0.46
N SER A 261 19.61 -2.92 0.93
CA SER A 261 18.61 -2.19 0.15
C SER A 261 19.03 -0.71 -0.02
N PRO A 262 18.52 0.01 -1.03
CA PRO A 262 18.84 1.44 -1.18
C PRO A 262 18.46 2.29 0.04
N MET A 263 17.39 1.92 0.77
CA MET A 263 17.02 2.58 2.03
C MET A 263 18.02 2.30 3.15
N GLN A 264 18.47 1.05 3.28
CA GLN A 264 19.53 0.71 4.23
C GLN A 264 20.82 1.46 3.90
N GLN A 265 21.20 1.54 2.62
CA GLN A 265 22.38 2.31 2.20
C GLN A 265 22.25 3.80 2.49
N TYR A 266 21.10 4.41 2.21
CA TYR A 266 20.83 5.80 2.56
C TYR A 266 20.97 6.03 4.06
N PHE A 267 20.34 5.19 4.87
CA PHE A 267 20.44 5.23 6.33
C PHE A 267 21.90 5.14 6.82
N LEU A 268 22.67 4.17 6.31
CA LEU A 268 24.06 3.96 6.67
C LEU A 268 24.94 5.16 6.27
N SER A 269 24.56 5.93 5.24
CA SER A 269 25.26 7.14 4.83
C SER A 269 25.02 8.36 5.74
N LEU A 270 23.94 8.33 6.53
CA LEU A 270 23.58 9.41 7.46
C LEU A 270 24.20 9.23 8.86
N SER A 271 24.81 8.06 9.11
CA SER A 271 25.28 7.66 10.44
C SER A 271 26.80 7.56 10.49
N ASP A 272 27.36 7.84 11.66
CA ASP A 272 28.74 7.53 12.01
C ASP A 272 28.83 6.25 12.86
N GLU A 273 30.03 5.78 13.18
CA GLU A 273 30.21 4.54 13.96
C GLU A 273 29.54 4.56 15.35
N ARG A 274 29.26 5.74 15.92
CA ARG A 274 28.64 5.87 17.25
C ARG A 274 27.13 5.81 17.17
N SER A 275 26.55 6.57 16.25
CA SER A 275 25.11 6.72 16.06
C SER A 275 24.47 5.53 15.33
N ILE A 276 25.22 4.82 14.49
CA ILE A 276 24.71 3.74 13.62
C ILE A 276 24.12 2.53 14.37
N HIS A 277 24.39 2.42 15.67
CA HIS A 277 23.92 1.34 16.53
C HIS A 277 22.62 1.67 17.28
N HIS A 278 22.29 2.96 17.40
CA HIS A 278 21.18 3.43 18.19
C HIS A 278 20.25 4.25 17.29
N CYS A 279 19.48 3.52 16.50
CA CYS A 279 18.33 4.03 15.77
C CYS A 279 17.33 2.90 15.65
N ASN A 280 16.27 2.98 16.45
CA ASN A 280 15.40 1.85 16.72
C ASN A 280 13.96 2.18 16.35
N VAL A 281 13.21 1.15 16.01
CA VAL A 281 11.74 1.19 15.99
C VAL A 281 11.29 0.34 17.17
N SER A 282 10.58 0.97 18.12
CA SER A 282 10.20 0.29 19.36
C SER A 282 8.81 0.66 19.87
N ALA A 283 8.27 -0.23 20.68
CA ALA A 283 6.91 -0.16 21.21
C ALA A 283 6.82 -0.85 22.56
N MET A 284 6.20 -0.18 23.54
CA MET A 284 5.80 -0.81 24.80
C MET A 284 4.29 -1.07 24.80
N TYR A 285 3.91 -2.28 25.17
CA TYR A 285 2.54 -2.77 25.16
C TYR A 285 2.09 -3.14 26.58
N LEU A 286 0.81 -2.88 26.85
CA LEU A 286 0.10 -3.34 28.05
C LEU A 286 -0.28 -4.81 27.86
N VAL A 287 0.12 -5.66 28.81
CA VAL A 287 -0.24 -7.08 28.79
C VAL A 287 -0.92 -7.43 30.10
N ARG A 288 -2.20 -7.84 30.02
CA ARG A 288 -3.07 -8.08 31.19
C ARG A 288 -2.49 -9.05 32.21
N VAL A 289 -1.77 -10.06 31.74
CA VAL A 289 -1.14 -11.08 32.57
C VAL A 289 0.33 -11.15 32.21
N CYS A 290 1.21 -11.11 33.20
CA CYS A 290 2.64 -11.25 32.95
C CYS A 290 2.92 -12.55 32.18
N PRO A 291 3.63 -12.50 31.05
CA PRO A 291 3.92 -13.69 30.28
C PRO A 291 4.85 -14.64 31.06
N ASP A 292 4.65 -15.94 30.88
CA ASP A 292 5.60 -16.96 31.29
C ASP A 292 6.89 -16.77 30.49
N ILE A 293 8.00 -16.52 31.18
CA ILE A 293 9.27 -16.15 30.56
C ILE A 293 9.86 -17.31 29.74
N ASP A 294 9.73 -18.55 30.19
CA ASP A 294 10.24 -19.71 29.45
C ASP A 294 9.44 -19.94 28.16
N VAL A 295 8.13 -19.66 28.18
CA VAL A 295 7.30 -19.68 26.96
C VAL A 295 7.68 -18.53 26.03
N LEU A 296 7.91 -17.33 26.58
CA LEU A 296 8.25 -16.13 25.82
C LEU A 296 9.62 -16.23 25.17
N GLU A 297 10.62 -16.80 25.85
CA GLU A 297 11.93 -17.10 25.28
C GLU A 297 11.83 -18.02 24.05
N ARG A 298 11.03 -19.09 24.15
CA ARG A 298 10.76 -19.99 23.02
C ARG A 298 10.03 -19.27 21.88
N ALA A 299 9.04 -18.44 22.22
CA ALA A 299 8.29 -17.65 21.24
C ALA A 299 9.20 -16.67 20.48
N PHE A 300 10.09 -15.98 21.19
CA PHE A 300 11.01 -15.03 20.60
C PHE A 300 12.12 -15.71 19.79
N ALA A 301 12.58 -16.90 20.21
CA ALA A 301 13.46 -17.73 19.39
C ALA A 301 12.78 -18.19 18.09
N ALA A 302 11.51 -18.61 18.16
CA ALA A 302 10.72 -18.96 16.97
C ALA A 302 10.50 -17.75 16.06
N LEU A 303 10.33 -16.55 16.62
CA LEU A 303 10.26 -15.31 15.85
C LEU A 303 11.55 -15.04 15.05
N HIS A 304 12.72 -15.18 15.69
CA HIS A 304 14.02 -15.03 15.00
C HIS A 304 14.24 -16.10 13.92
N HIS A 305 13.69 -17.29 14.11
CA HIS A 305 13.74 -18.35 13.11
C HIS A 305 12.82 -18.07 11.93
N ARG A 306 11.63 -17.51 12.18
CA ARG A 306 10.65 -17.16 11.15
C ARG A 306 11.07 -15.93 10.34
N HIS A 307 11.61 -14.91 11.00
CA HIS A 307 11.99 -13.63 10.40
C HIS A 307 13.50 -13.48 10.39
N ASP A 308 14.13 -13.92 9.29
CA ASP A 308 15.59 -13.89 9.13
C ASP A 308 16.19 -12.50 9.34
N VAL A 309 15.42 -11.44 9.07
CA VAL A 309 15.84 -10.04 9.26
C VAL A 309 16.33 -9.77 10.69
N LEU A 310 15.77 -10.45 11.71
CA LEU A 310 16.21 -10.32 13.11
C LEU A 310 17.58 -10.96 13.38
N ARG A 311 18.12 -11.69 12.40
CA ARG A 311 19.44 -12.34 12.45
C ARG A 311 20.45 -11.68 11.52
N TYR A 312 20.08 -10.59 10.86
CA TYR A 312 20.99 -9.90 9.96
C TYR A 312 22.10 -9.18 10.73
N ARG A 313 23.28 -9.16 10.13
CA ARG A 313 24.45 -8.41 10.59
C ARG A 313 25.02 -7.66 9.41
N PHE A 314 25.49 -6.45 9.66
CA PHE A 314 26.02 -5.55 8.65
C PHE A 314 27.54 -5.56 8.68
N VAL A 315 28.16 -5.56 7.51
CA VAL A 315 29.60 -5.49 7.36
C VAL A 315 29.91 -4.34 6.42
N HIS A 316 30.84 -3.49 6.85
CA HIS A 316 31.42 -2.45 6.02
C HIS A 316 32.83 -2.89 5.63
N ASP A 317 33.01 -3.27 4.36
CA ASP A 317 34.30 -3.64 3.81
C ASP A 317 34.57 -2.87 2.51
N SER A 318 35.80 -2.38 2.38
CA SER A 318 36.31 -1.72 1.17
C SER A 318 35.39 -0.59 0.63
N GLY A 319 34.73 0.14 1.54
CA GLY A 319 33.84 1.25 1.23
C GLY A 319 32.43 0.85 0.78
N SER A 320 32.05 -0.42 0.97
CA SER A 320 30.74 -0.96 0.61
C SER A 320 30.09 -1.69 1.80
N TRP A 321 28.77 -1.54 1.91
CA TRP A 321 27.98 -2.20 2.93
C TRP A 321 27.32 -3.47 2.39
N THR A 322 27.45 -4.56 3.13
CA THR A 322 26.72 -5.82 2.89
C THR A 322 26.07 -6.29 4.18
N GLN A 323 25.14 -7.23 4.06
CA GLN A 323 24.51 -7.87 5.21
C GLN A 323 24.56 -9.39 5.08
N HIS A 324 24.62 -10.11 6.20
CA HIS A 324 24.61 -11.57 6.21
C HIS A 324 23.71 -12.07 7.33
N VAL A 325 23.21 -13.30 7.18
CA VAL A 325 22.32 -13.93 8.16
C VAL A 325 23.15 -14.73 9.16
N SER A 326 23.15 -14.32 10.43
CA SER A 326 23.74 -15.12 11.50
C SER A 326 22.94 -16.40 11.75
N ALA A 327 23.63 -17.46 12.18
CA ALA A 327 22.98 -18.69 12.62
C ALA A 327 21.94 -18.40 13.72
N PRO A 328 20.84 -19.19 13.80
CA PRO A 328 19.87 -19.04 14.89
C PRO A 328 20.56 -19.16 16.25
N THR A 329 20.33 -18.19 17.13
CA THR A 329 20.79 -18.26 18.52
C THR A 329 19.81 -19.08 19.35
N THR A 330 20.32 -19.85 20.31
CA THR A 330 19.50 -20.56 21.30
C THR A 330 19.08 -19.69 22.47
N ARG A 331 19.71 -18.52 22.66
CA ARG A 331 19.35 -17.54 23.69
C ARG A 331 18.75 -16.31 23.04
N ALA A 332 17.48 -16.08 23.33
CA ALA A 332 16.77 -14.90 22.89
C ALA A 332 17.13 -13.70 23.82
N PRO A 333 17.41 -12.50 23.28
CA PRO A 333 17.79 -11.34 24.09
C PRO A 333 16.55 -10.77 24.80
N ILE A 334 16.19 -11.36 25.94
CA ILE A 334 15.08 -10.95 26.81
C ILE A 334 15.65 -10.43 28.13
N ASP A 335 15.18 -9.26 28.56
CA ASP A 335 15.38 -8.73 29.91
C ASP A 335 14.08 -8.85 30.70
N TYR A 336 14.17 -9.35 31.93
CA TYR A 336 13.03 -9.46 32.84
C TYR A 336 13.28 -8.62 34.09
N PHE A 337 12.32 -7.78 34.44
CA PHE A 337 12.36 -6.88 35.60
C PHE A 337 11.18 -7.16 36.52
N GLU A 338 11.46 -7.71 37.70
CA GLU A 338 10.45 -7.92 38.74
C GLU A 338 10.28 -6.63 39.55
N LEU A 339 9.13 -5.98 39.39
CA LEU A 339 8.77 -4.72 40.04
C LEU A 339 7.61 -4.88 41.04
N GLY A 340 7.28 -6.12 41.39
CA GLY A 340 6.30 -6.45 42.42
C GLY A 340 6.66 -5.79 43.75
N GLY A 341 5.69 -5.11 44.37
CA GLY A 341 5.88 -4.44 45.66
C GLY A 341 6.57 -3.06 45.62
N ILE A 342 7.02 -2.58 44.45
CA ILE A 342 7.49 -1.19 44.27
C ILE A 342 6.28 -0.24 44.25
N GLY A 343 6.40 1.00 44.70
CA GLY A 343 5.31 2.00 44.61
C GLY A 343 5.07 2.47 43.16
N PRO A 344 3.84 2.87 42.75
CA PRO A 344 3.53 3.26 41.37
C PRO A 344 4.49 4.30 40.75
N ASP A 345 4.82 5.35 41.50
CA ASP A 345 5.71 6.42 41.02
C ASP A 345 7.15 5.92 40.80
N GLU A 346 7.63 5.04 41.67
CA GLU A 346 8.97 4.45 41.55
C GLU A 346 9.01 3.39 40.44
N ARG A 347 7.91 2.67 40.20
CA ARG A 347 7.80 1.73 39.06
C ARG A 347 7.97 2.44 37.74
N GLY A 348 7.25 3.55 37.52
CA GLY A 348 7.36 4.35 36.29
C GLY A 348 8.82 4.77 36.04
N ASN A 349 9.48 5.34 37.05
CA ASN A 349 10.88 5.74 36.93
C ASN A 349 11.85 4.58 36.60
N VAL A 350 11.62 3.39 37.16
CA VAL A 350 12.43 2.21 36.83
C VAL A 350 12.17 1.74 35.40
N ILE A 351 10.91 1.68 34.96
CA ILE A 351 10.53 1.30 33.60
C ILE A 351 11.19 2.24 32.58
N GLU A 352 11.04 3.55 32.77
CA GLU A 352 11.59 4.55 31.84
C GLU A 352 13.12 4.52 31.79
N ARG A 353 13.77 4.39 32.94
CA ARG A 353 15.24 4.31 33.03
C ARG A 353 15.77 3.07 32.31
N GLU A 354 15.20 1.90 32.58
CA GLU A 354 15.66 0.66 31.95
C GLU A 354 15.29 0.62 30.46
N ALA A 355 14.11 1.11 30.06
CA ALA A 355 13.75 1.24 28.65
C ALA A 355 14.77 2.11 27.89
N ALA A 356 15.11 3.29 28.43
CA ALA A 356 16.12 4.17 27.85
C ALA A 356 17.51 3.51 27.77
N ARG A 357 17.93 2.78 28.81
CA ARG A 357 19.18 2.02 28.80
C ARG A 357 19.19 0.95 27.69
N LEU A 358 18.06 0.28 27.46
CA LEU A 358 17.95 -0.78 26.48
C LEU A 358 17.91 -0.27 25.03
N GLN A 359 17.45 0.96 24.78
CA GLN A 359 17.51 1.58 23.45
C GLN A 359 18.96 1.65 22.92
N GLY A 360 19.92 2.02 23.77
CA GLY A 360 21.34 2.11 23.40
C GLY A 360 22.11 0.78 23.40
N SER A 361 21.43 -0.38 23.48
CA SER A 361 22.07 -1.68 23.72
C SER A 361 22.20 -2.60 22.50
N LEU A 362 21.70 -2.16 21.34
CA LEU A 362 21.77 -2.94 20.10
C LEU A 362 23.11 -2.75 19.40
N ASN A 363 23.53 -3.73 18.60
CA ASN A 363 24.74 -3.65 17.79
C ASN A 363 24.50 -4.31 16.44
N ILE A 364 24.63 -3.56 15.35
CA ILE A 364 24.34 -4.07 14.01
C ILE A 364 25.44 -4.97 13.43
N PHE A 365 26.65 -4.93 13.98
CA PHE A 365 27.79 -5.75 13.55
C PHE A 365 27.78 -7.12 14.19
N THR A 366 27.55 -7.19 15.51
CA THR A 366 27.63 -8.44 16.29
C THR A 366 26.29 -8.93 16.80
N GLY A 367 25.29 -8.04 16.86
CA GLY A 367 24.03 -8.28 17.54
C GLY A 367 24.10 -8.07 19.06
N PRO A 368 22.94 -8.17 19.75
CA PRO A 368 21.63 -8.38 19.16
C PRO A 368 21.12 -7.13 18.41
N VAL A 369 20.23 -7.35 17.45
CA VAL A 369 19.59 -6.28 16.63
C VAL A 369 18.09 -6.12 16.93
N ALA A 370 17.58 -6.96 17.83
CA ALA A 370 16.28 -6.87 18.43
C ALA A 370 16.37 -7.31 19.89
N ARG A 371 15.53 -6.76 20.76
CA ARG A 371 15.50 -7.07 22.19
C ARG A 371 14.07 -6.99 22.70
N LEU A 372 13.74 -7.85 23.65
CA LEU A 372 12.47 -7.81 24.38
C LEU A 372 12.75 -7.46 25.84
N ALA A 373 11.93 -6.63 26.45
CA ALA A 373 11.95 -6.40 27.88
C ALA A 373 10.56 -6.61 28.47
N VAL A 374 10.50 -7.35 29.58
CA VAL A 374 9.28 -7.60 30.34
C VAL A 374 9.42 -6.96 31.71
N PHE A 375 8.49 -6.07 32.04
CA PHE A 375 8.37 -5.49 33.37
C PHE A 375 7.15 -6.13 34.03
N ASP A 376 7.38 -6.90 35.09
CA ASP A 376 6.36 -7.55 35.88
C ASP A 376 5.99 -6.65 37.07
N LEU A 377 4.76 -6.13 37.07
CA LEU A 377 4.28 -5.22 38.10
C LEU A 377 3.59 -5.96 39.27
N GLY A 378 3.62 -7.29 39.27
CA GLY A 378 2.96 -8.18 40.23
C GLY A 378 1.53 -8.57 39.82
N ALA A 379 0.95 -9.54 40.55
CA ALA A 379 -0.29 -10.23 40.18
C ALA A 379 -1.54 -9.34 39.97
N GLU A 380 -1.56 -8.12 40.51
CA GLU A 380 -2.69 -7.19 40.45
C GLU A 380 -2.52 -6.10 39.39
N ALA A 381 -1.41 -6.10 38.64
CA ALA A 381 -1.08 -5.06 37.68
C ALA A 381 -0.72 -5.66 36.31
N GLU A 382 -1.13 -4.96 35.24
CA GLU A 382 -0.77 -5.33 33.88
C GLU A 382 0.73 -5.20 33.68
N ALA A 383 1.35 -6.22 33.10
CA ALA A 383 2.77 -6.19 32.75
C ALA A 383 3.03 -5.21 31.59
N ARG A 384 4.28 -4.81 31.43
CA ARG A 384 4.75 -4.08 30.25
C ARG A 384 5.66 -4.97 29.42
N VAL A 385 5.43 -5.01 28.12
CA VAL A 385 6.30 -5.71 27.17
C VAL A 385 6.80 -4.70 26.15
N LEU A 386 8.11 -4.44 26.17
CA LEU A 386 8.80 -3.55 25.25
C LEU A 386 9.54 -4.39 24.19
N LEU A 387 9.18 -4.19 22.92
CA LEU A 387 9.91 -4.71 21.77
C LEU A 387 10.75 -3.59 21.15
N ILE A 388 12.05 -3.83 21.02
CA ILE A 388 13.02 -2.91 20.39
C ILE A 388 13.62 -3.64 19.20
N VAL A 389 13.58 -3.03 18.02
CA VAL A 389 14.24 -3.56 16.81
C VAL A 389 15.01 -2.45 16.13
N HIS A 390 16.22 -2.73 15.67
CA HIS A 390 17.03 -1.75 14.96
C HIS A 390 16.35 -1.33 13.63
N HIS A 391 16.34 -0.04 13.31
CA HIS A 391 15.56 0.52 12.20
C HIS A 391 16.02 0.02 10.82
N LEU A 392 17.31 -0.37 10.67
CA LEU A 392 17.82 -1.06 9.48
C LEU A 392 17.09 -2.37 9.13
N LEU A 393 16.34 -2.93 10.08
CA LEU A 393 15.70 -4.24 9.98
C LEU A 393 14.19 -4.18 10.14
N CYS A 394 13.65 -2.99 10.44
CA CYS A 394 12.27 -2.83 10.84
C CYS A 394 11.78 -1.42 10.52
N ASP A 395 10.57 -1.32 9.99
CA ASP A 395 9.74 -0.12 10.00
C ASP A 395 8.55 -0.32 10.96
N TYR A 396 7.75 0.73 11.19
CA TYR A 396 6.59 0.63 12.08
C TYR A 396 5.57 -0.44 11.67
N TRP A 397 5.43 -0.70 10.36
CA TRP A 397 4.57 -1.77 9.85
C TRP A 397 5.16 -3.15 10.18
N SER A 398 6.48 -3.33 10.01
CA SER A 398 7.18 -4.55 10.41
C SER A 398 7.06 -4.82 11.89
N LEU A 399 7.14 -3.78 12.73
CA LEU A 399 7.06 -3.95 14.18
C LEU A 399 5.75 -4.63 14.60
N GLN A 400 4.65 -4.31 13.92
CA GLN A 400 3.36 -4.96 14.14
C GLN A 400 3.36 -6.41 13.69
N ILE A 401 3.85 -6.70 12.47
CA ILE A 401 4.00 -8.08 11.97
C ILE A 401 4.81 -8.94 12.96
N LEU A 402 5.92 -8.40 13.46
CA LEU A 402 6.81 -9.07 14.40
C LEU A 402 6.12 -9.31 15.75
N PHE A 403 5.37 -8.33 16.24
CA PHE A 403 4.67 -8.45 17.52
C PHE A 403 3.47 -9.39 17.45
N GLU A 404 2.68 -9.35 16.37
CA GLU A 404 1.61 -10.31 16.09
C GLU A 404 2.15 -11.74 16.08
N ASP A 405 3.26 -11.98 15.37
CA ASP A 405 3.88 -13.29 15.30
C ASP A 405 4.44 -13.74 16.66
N LEU A 406 5.02 -12.81 17.43
CA LEU A 406 5.49 -13.11 18.79
C LEU A 406 4.33 -13.57 19.69
N TYR A 407 3.22 -12.85 19.67
CA TYR A 407 2.02 -13.22 20.42
C TYR A 407 1.47 -14.56 19.97
N GLU A 408 1.38 -14.77 18.67
CA GLU A 408 0.90 -16.00 18.06
C GLU A 408 1.76 -17.23 18.40
N PHE A 409 3.08 -17.07 18.50
CA PHE A 409 3.99 -18.11 18.97
C PHE A 409 3.85 -18.34 20.47
N TYR A 410 3.74 -17.28 21.25
CA TYR A 410 3.55 -17.36 22.69
C TYR A 410 2.29 -18.17 23.03
N VAL A 411 1.14 -17.83 22.44
CA VAL A 411 -0.13 -18.54 22.65
C VAL A 411 0.00 -20.02 22.29
N ALA A 412 0.63 -20.34 21.15
CA ALA A 412 0.80 -21.72 20.70
C ALA A 412 1.64 -22.55 21.68
N PHE A 413 2.76 -21.98 22.16
CA PHE A 413 3.63 -22.64 23.12
C PHE A 413 3.05 -22.71 24.54
N SER A 414 2.21 -21.76 24.95
CA SER A 414 1.47 -21.83 26.23
C SER A 414 0.52 -23.02 26.30
N VAL A 415 -0.09 -23.41 25.18
CA VAL A 415 -1.02 -24.56 25.12
C VAL A 415 -0.37 -25.87 24.67
N GLY A 416 0.97 -25.89 24.52
CA GLY A 416 1.72 -27.09 24.14
C GLY A 416 1.58 -27.51 22.66
N HIS A 417 1.10 -26.61 21.78
CA HIS A 417 0.94 -26.91 20.36
C HIS A 417 2.02 -26.18 19.52
N ALA A 418 2.82 -26.93 18.78
CA ALA A 418 3.58 -26.36 17.67
C ALA A 418 2.62 -26.21 16.48
N LYS A 419 2.16 -24.98 16.20
CA LYS A 419 1.34 -24.72 15.02
C LYS A 419 2.25 -24.47 13.82
N GLU A 420 2.12 -25.28 12.77
CA GLU A 420 2.71 -24.95 11.47
C GLU A 420 2.10 -23.64 10.97
N ARG A 421 2.95 -22.65 10.71
CA ARG A 421 2.54 -21.33 10.23
C ARG A 421 2.75 -21.28 8.70
N PRO A 422 1.85 -20.59 7.96
CA PRO A 422 2.07 -20.31 6.55
C PRO A 422 3.45 -19.68 6.34
N ARG A 423 4.13 -20.11 5.27
CA ARG A 423 5.40 -19.53 4.87
C ARG A 423 5.23 -18.04 4.58
N ILE A 424 6.26 -17.25 4.89
CA ILE A 424 6.31 -15.86 4.42
C ILE A 424 6.49 -15.93 2.91
N PRO A 425 5.61 -15.31 2.10
CA PRO A 425 5.67 -15.43 0.65
C PRO A 425 6.99 -14.95 0.05
N THR A 426 7.55 -13.87 0.60
CA THR A 426 8.79 -13.24 0.12
C THR A 426 9.71 -12.91 1.28
N SER A 427 10.97 -13.33 1.20
CA SER A 427 11.98 -12.96 2.21
C SER A 427 12.51 -11.54 1.98
N TYR A 428 13.01 -10.89 3.04
CA TYR A 428 13.67 -9.58 2.90
C TYR A 428 14.98 -9.68 2.08
N ARG A 429 15.64 -10.85 2.07
CA ARG A 429 16.78 -11.17 1.21
C ARG A 429 16.39 -11.03 -0.27
N THR A 430 15.33 -11.75 -0.67
CA THR A 430 14.80 -11.73 -2.05
C THR A 430 14.45 -10.31 -2.48
N TRP A 431 13.86 -9.53 -1.57
CA TRP A 431 13.57 -8.11 -1.80
C TRP A 431 14.84 -7.29 -2.06
N CYS A 432 15.87 -7.43 -1.21
CA CYS A 432 17.13 -6.71 -1.37
C CYS A 432 17.86 -7.07 -2.67
N GLU A 433 17.91 -8.35 -3.03
CA GLU A 433 18.52 -8.83 -4.28
C GLU A 433 17.78 -8.33 -5.52
N TRP A 434 16.45 -8.26 -5.46
CA TRP A 434 15.67 -7.70 -6.55
C TRP A 434 15.91 -6.19 -6.73
N LEU A 435 15.98 -5.45 -5.62
CA LEU A 435 16.31 -4.01 -5.65
C LEU A 435 17.72 -3.77 -6.19
N ASP A 436 18.67 -4.64 -5.86
CA ASP A 436 20.03 -4.60 -6.37
C ASP A 436 20.06 -4.72 -7.90
N ARG A 437 19.39 -5.75 -8.45
CA ARG A 437 19.25 -5.94 -9.90
C ARG A 437 18.50 -4.78 -10.57
N ARG A 438 17.45 -4.26 -9.94
CA ARG A 438 16.70 -3.10 -10.45
C ARG A 438 17.56 -1.84 -10.48
N SER A 439 18.43 -1.65 -9.50
CA SER A 439 19.34 -0.50 -9.44
C SER A 439 20.33 -0.45 -10.60
N ALA A 440 20.76 -1.62 -11.10
CA ALA A 440 21.65 -1.69 -12.25
C ALA A 440 20.99 -1.20 -13.57
N VAL A 441 19.65 -1.18 -13.64
CA VAL A 441 18.90 -0.71 -14.82
C VAL A 441 18.19 0.62 -14.58
N ALA A 442 18.46 1.30 -13.46
CA ALA A 442 17.90 2.61 -13.16
C ALA A 442 18.39 3.65 -14.17
N SER A 443 17.45 4.34 -14.83
CA SER A 443 17.73 5.32 -15.89
C SER A 443 17.15 6.69 -15.55
N ALA A 444 17.74 7.74 -16.13
CA ALA A 444 17.25 9.10 -15.93
C ALA A 444 15.86 9.32 -16.55
N GLU A 445 15.53 8.61 -17.63
CA GLU A 445 14.20 8.69 -18.27
C GLU A 445 13.08 8.31 -17.29
N MET A 446 13.33 7.33 -16.40
CA MET A 446 12.37 6.94 -15.35
C MET A 446 12.18 8.03 -14.30
N LEU A 447 13.17 8.92 -14.14
CA LEU A 447 13.12 10.10 -13.26
C LEU A 447 12.74 11.38 -14.02
N SER A 448 12.33 11.27 -15.29
CA SER A 448 11.99 12.40 -16.16
C SER A 448 11.01 13.40 -15.53
N PRO A 449 10.01 13.02 -14.71
CA PRO A 449 9.18 13.99 -14.02
C PRO A 449 9.96 14.94 -13.09
N LEU A 450 11.01 14.46 -12.43
CA LEU A 450 11.91 15.28 -11.59
C LEU A 450 12.91 16.07 -12.45
N ILE A 451 13.36 15.51 -13.58
CA ILE A 451 14.32 16.14 -14.50
C ILE A 451 13.69 17.27 -15.32
N SER A 452 12.50 17.04 -15.84
CA SER A 452 11.72 18.02 -16.61
C SER A 452 11.29 19.20 -15.74
N ALA A 453 11.32 19.01 -14.42
CA ALA A 453 11.06 20.01 -13.42
C ALA A 453 12.31 20.81 -13.00
N ARG A 454 13.32 20.91 -13.88
CA ARG A 454 14.53 21.78 -13.80
C ARG A 454 14.28 23.28 -13.58
N ALA A 455 13.10 23.68 -13.10
CA ALA A 455 12.97 24.92 -12.36
C ALA A 455 13.92 24.85 -11.15
N PRO A 456 14.72 25.89 -10.88
CA PRO A 456 15.43 25.96 -9.60
C PRO A 456 14.36 25.97 -8.51
N TYR A 457 14.22 24.88 -7.78
CA TYR A 457 13.44 24.91 -6.55
C TYR A 457 14.30 25.64 -5.52
N ALA A 458 13.68 26.55 -4.77
CA ALA A 458 14.39 27.23 -3.70
C ALA A 458 14.42 26.33 -2.47
N ARG A 459 15.54 26.35 -1.77
CA ARG A 459 15.57 25.94 -0.37
C ARG A 459 14.58 26.82 0.41
N LEU A 460 13.83 26.25 1.35
CA LEU A 460 12.94 27.03 2.22
C LEU A 460 13.75 28.13 2.91
N PRO A 461 13.31 29.39 3.02
CA PRO A 461 14.04 30.40 3.78
C PRO A 461 14.20 30.00 5.26
N ALA A 462 15.44 30.05 5.78
CA ALA A 462 15.74 29.81 7.20
C ALA A 462 15.70 31.13 7.99
N ASP A 463 15.37 31.06 9.28
CA ASP A 463 15.62 32.18 10.20
C ASP A 463 17.12 32.34 10.46
N PHE A 464 17.87 31.23 10.39
CA PHE A 464 19.34 31.18 10.49
C PHE A 464 19.96 30.54 9.23
N PRO A 465 20.29 31.32 8.18
CA PRO A 465 20.70 30.81 6.87
C PRO A 465 21.99 29.98 6.82
N ASP A 466 22.92 30.24 7.73
CA ASP A 466 24.23 29.58 7.77
C ASP A 466 24.22 28.24 8.51
N ALA A 467 23.08 27.86 9.13
CA ALA A 467 22.97 26.62 9.89
C ALA A 467 22.89 25.39 8.98
N ALA A 468 23.51 24.29 9.42
CA ALA A 468 23.42 23.01 8.73
C ALA A 468 21.97 22.49 8.76
N ARG A 469 21.44 22.15 7.58
CA ARG A 469 20.04 21.72 7.39
C ARG A 469 19.82 20.22 7.52
N THR A 470 20.74 19.56 8.21
CA THR A 470 20.80 18.10 8.39
C THR A 470 20.53 17.68 9.84
N ASP A 471 20.38 18.66 10.73
CA ASP A 471 20.47 18.48 12.16
C ASP A 471 19.14 18.80 12.87
N ILE A 472 18.16 17.90 12.75
CA ILE A 472 16.91 17.97 13.53
C ILE A 472 17.17 17.79 15.03
N ASN A 473 18.34 17.26 15.42
CA ASN A 473 18.62 16.86 16.80
C ASN A 473 19.22 17.97 17.68
N SER A 474 19.66 19.11 17.12
CA SER A 474 20.27 20.16 17.95
C SER A 474 19.28 20.90 18.87
N ARG A 475 17.99 20.99 18.49
CA ARG A 475 16.85 21.46 19.32
C ARG A 475 15.53 21.04 18.70
N THR A 476 14.80 20.13 19.34
CA THR A 476 13.43 19.76 18.94
C THR A 476 12.43 20.54 19.78
N GLU A 477 11.53 21.28 19.11
CA GLU A 477 10.33 21.81 19.75
C GLU A 477 9.09 21.23 19.06
N THR A 478 8.22 20.60 19.84
CA THR A 478 6.98 20.03 19.35
C THR A 478 5.86 21.05 19.48
N LEU A 479 5.32 21.50 18.35
CA LEU A 479 4.06 22.24 18.32
C LEU A 479 2.94 21.29 17.95
N THR A 480 1.91 21.23 18.81
CA THR A 480 0.76 20.35 18.64
C THR A 480 -0.48 21.17 18.33
N PHE A 481 -1.16 20.82 17.25
CA PHE A 481 -2.52 21.29 16.97
C PHE A 481 -3.49 20.12 17.07
N GLU A 482 -4.53 20.26 17.89
CA GLU A 482 -5.60 19.26 18.00
C GLU A 482 -6.90 19.81 17.44
N VAL A 483 -7.50 19.08 16.49
CA VAL A 483 -8.90 19.28 16.09
C VAL A 483 -9.75 18.24 16.79
N PRO A 484 -10.64 18.64 17.72
CA PRO A 484 -11.59 17.72 18.33
C PRO A 484 -12.64 17.26 17.32
N GLY A 485 -12.87 15.96 17.26
CA GLY A 485 -13.89 15.37 16.38
C GLY A 485 -13.36 14.14 15.64
N SER A 486 -14.29 13.33 15.12
CA SER A 486 -13.88 12.09 14.48
C SER A 486 -13.04 12.34 13.24
N ALA A 487 -11.82 11.81 13.20
CA ALA A 487 -10.96 11.97 12.02
C ALA A 487 -11.58 11.34 10.77
N LYS A 488 -12.45 10.32 10.92
CA LYS A 488 -13.26 9.79 9.81
C LYS A 488 -14.22 10.85 9.24
N VAL A 489 -14.87 11.63 10.10
CA VAL A 489 -15.77 12.72 9.68
C VAL A 489 -14.97 13.82 9.00
N HIS A 490 -13.81 14.19 9.55
CA HIS A 490 -12.91 15.15 8.91
C HIS A 490 -12.44 14.64 7.54
N ALA A 491 -12.03 13.38 7.45
CA ALA A 491 -11.57 12.78 6.21
C ALA A 491 -12.66 12.72 5.15
N GLN A 492 -13.88 12.31 5.53
CA GLN A 492 -15.03 12.28 4.64
C GLN A 492 -15.35 13.67 4.10
N ARG A 493 -15.56 14.66 4.98
CA ARG A 493 -15.90 16.03 4.57
C ARG A 493 -14.81 16.66 3.70
N PHE A 494 -13.56 16.46 4.06
CA PHE A 494 -12.42 16.98 3.29
C PHE A 494 -12.39 16.35 1.89
N SER A 495 -12.59 15.03 1.80
CA SER A 495 -12.62 14.30 0.54
C SER A 495 -13.80 14.72 -0.34
N GLU A 496 -14.99 14.91 0.24
CA GLU A 496 -16.18 15.38 -0.47
C GLU A 496 -15.98 16.77 -1.11
N PHE A 497 -15.29 17.68 -0.43
CA PHE A 497 -15.09 19.04 -0.94
C PHE A 497 -13.94 19.18 -1.93
N PHE A 498 -12.77 18.64 -1.59
CA PHE A 498 -11.57 18.79 -2.41
C PHE A 498 -11.41 17.68 -3.45
N GLY A 499 -12.11 16.55 -3.32
CA GLY A 499 -11.98 15.41 -4.22
C GLY A 499 -10.67 14.63 -4.05
N VAL A 500 -9.99 14.80 -2.91
CA VAL A 500 -8.73 14.12 -2.59
C VAL A 500 -8.77 13.56 -1.16
N PRO A 501 -8.04 12.46 -0.86
CA PRO A 501 -7.93 11.95 0.51
C PRO A 501 -7.37 13.00 1.49
N LEU A 502 -7.79 12.91 2.76
CA LEU A 502 -7.39 13.83 3.84
C LEU A 502 -5.88 14.09 3.89
N HIS A 503 -5.06 13.05 3.79
CA HIS A 503 -3.60 13.18 3.89
C HIS A 503 -2.99 14.07 2.80
N LEU A 504 -3.52 14.05 1.57
CA LEU A 504 -3.07 14.93 0.49
C LEU A 504 -3.67 16.33 0.63
N GLY A 505 -4.87 16.41 1.17
CA GLY A 505 -5.52 17.65 1.54
C GLY A 505 -4.69 18.46 2.54
N LEU A 506 -4.32 17.84 3.66
CA LEU A 506 -3.47 18.43 4.69
C LEU A 506 -2.10 18.84 4.14
N LEU A 507 -1.50 17.99 3.29
CA LEU A 507 -0.27 18.32 2.58
C LEU A 507 -0.44 19.56 1.68
N GLY A 508 -1.58 19.69 0.98
CA GLY A 508 -1.91 20.86 0.18
C GLY A 508 -2.13 22.13 1.01
N LEU A 509 -2.75 22.04 2.20
CA LEU A 509 -2.84 23.16 3.14
C LEU A 509 -1.45 23.63 3.57
N MET A 510 -0.56 22.68 3.89
CA MET A 510 0.83 22.95 4.27
C MET A 510 1.58 23.66 3.15
N VAL A 511 1.53 23.13 1.92
CA VAL A 511 2.16 23.76 0.75
C VAL A 511 1.61 25.17 0.53
N PHE A 512 0.30 25.36 0.64
CA PHE A 512 -0.31 26.67 0.46
C PHE A 512 0.15 27.67 1.53
N ALA A 513 0.22 27.27 2.80
CA ALA A 513 0.71 28.12 3.89
C ALA A 513 2.19 28.49 3.71
N MET A 514 3.05 27.50 3.42
CA MET A 514 4.49 27.73 3.20
C MET A 514 4.74 28.66 2.02
N ARG A 515 3.95 28.54 0.95
CA ARG A 515 4.15 29.41 -0.22
C ARG A 515 3.79 30.86 0.01
N ARG A 516 2.84 31.11 0.93
CA ARG A 516 2.43 32.47 1.30
C ARG A 516 3.39 33.11 2.28
N GLU A 517 3.90 32.34 3.24
CA GLU A 517 4.70 32.86 4.35
C GLU A 517 6.19 32.81 4.10
N LEU A 518 6.67 31.80 3.37
CA LEU A 518 8.10 31.55 3.21
C LEU A 518 8.58 31.85 1.80
N THR A 519 8.02 31.21 0.76
CA THR A 519 8.57 31.33 -0.60
C THR A 519 7.55 31.15 -1.73
N PRO A 520 7.55 32.01 -2.76
CA PRO A 520 6.70 31.81 -3.94
C PRO A 520 7.21 30.68 -4.86
N GLU A 521 8.44 30.20 -4.67
CA GLU A 521 9.09 29.22 -5.54
C GLU A 521 8.50 27.80 -5.41
N PRO A 522 8.75 26.91 -6.39
CA PRO A 522 8.39 25.49 -6.27
C PRO A 522 9.02 24.84 -5.04
N LEU A 523 8.27 23.95 -4.39
CA LEU A 523 8.71 23.25 -3.18
C LEU A 523 9.08 21.80 -3.48
N LEU A 524 10.28 21.41 -3.03
CA LEU A 524 10.70 20.01 -2.99
C LEU A 524 10.29 19.40 -1.65
N LEU A 525 9.46 18.37 -1.69
CA LEU A 525 8.88 17.73 -0.50
C LEU A 525 9.24 16.25 -0.49
N GLY A 526 9.69 15.75 0.67
CA GLY A 526 9.71 14.33 0.94
C GLY A 526 8.38 13.89 1.54
N ILE A 527 7.87 12.73 1.15
CA ILE A 527 6.65 12.15 1.74
C ILE A 527 6.95 10.73 2.16
N TRP A 528 6.83 10.44 3.45
CA TRP A 528 7.00 9.07 3.94
C TRP A 528 5.95 8.15 3.33
N ASN A 529 6.44 7.05 2.76
CA ASN A 529 5.66 5.98 2.19
C ASN A 529 6.10 4.66 2.82
N ASN A 530 5.18 3.74 3.05
CA ASN A 530 5.50 2.44 3.66
C ASN A 530 6.43 1.57 2.78
N GLY A 531 6.60 1.88 1.50
CA GLY A 531 7.47 1.18 0.56
C GLY A 531 7.03 -0.23 0.15
N ARG A 532 5.87 -0.68 0.63
CA ARG A 532 5.32 -2.03 0.40
C ARG A 532 4.31 -2.08 -0.73
N ASN A 533 4.03 -0.94 -1.36
CA ASN A 533 2.93 -0.79 -2.30
C ASN A 533 3.39 -0.77 -3.77
N TYR A 534 2.53 -1.33 -4.62
CA TYR A 534 2.29 -1.11 -6.06
C TYR A 534 3.40 -1.35 -7.10
N LEU A 535 4.69 -1.16 -6.79
CA LEU A 535 5.78 -1.36 -7.78
C LEU A 535 6.57 -2.67 -7.59
N SER A 536 6.30 -3.39 -6.50
CA SER A 536 6.94 -4.68 -6.21
C SER A 536 6.15 -5.81 -6.87
N PRO A 537 6.80 -6.75 -7.60
CA PRO A 537 6.17 -7.98 -8.08
C PRO A 537 5.92 -9.00 -6.94
N PHE A 538 6.34 -8.68 -5.72
CA PHE A 538 6.30 -9.60 -4.57
C PHE A 538 5.18 -9.27 -3.59
N ASP A 539 4.64 -10.31 -2.97
CA ASP A 539 3.82 -10.17 -1.76
C ASP A 539 4.71 -9.91 -0.54
N LEU A 540 4.66 -8.67 -0.05
CA LEU A 540 5.41 -8.15 1.10
C LEU A 540 4.53 -7.95 2.35
N THR A 541 3.28 -8.44 2.34
CA THR A 541 2.29 -8.19 3.40
C THR A 541 2.73 -8.73 4.77
N ARG A 542 3.56 -9.77 4.77
CA ARG A 542 4.03 -10.48 5.97
C ARG A 542 5.55 -10.46 6.14
N THR A 543 6.26 -9.70 5.30
CA THR A 543 7.73 -9.60 5.32
C THR A 543 8.17 -8.51 6.28
N ALA A 544 8.90 -8.84 7.35
CA ALA A 544 9.54 -7.82 8.19
C ALA A 544 10.84 -7.30 7.53
N GLY A 545 11.09 -6.00 7.66
CA GLY A 545 12.23 -5.33 7.05
C GLY A 545 12.10 -3.81 7.03
N PHE A 546 13.14 -3.13 6.56
CA PHE A 546 13.09 -1.68 6.36
C PHE A 546 12.59 -1.37 4.94
N PHE A 547 11.30 -1.03 4.80
CA PHE A 547 10.68 -0.67 3.53
C PHE A 547 10.34 0.81 3.43
N ALA A 548 10.01 1.43 4.58
CA ALA A 548 9.65 2.84 4.64
C ALA A 548 10.66 3.73 3.93
N ARG A 549 10.17 4.61 3.07
CA ARG A 549 10.99 5.45 2.18
C ARG A 549 10.34 6.81 1.97
N PRO A 550 11.11 7.89 1.87
CA PRO A 550 10.58 9.16 1.39
C PRO A 550 10.41 9.10 -0.14
N VAL A 551 9.22 9.42 -0.61
CA VAL A 551 8.96 9.74 -2.02
C VAL A 551 9.15 11.24 -2.19
N THR A 552 10.12 11.61 -3.02
CA THR A 552 10.41 13.00 -3.31
C THR A 552 9.51 13.51 -4.44
N ILE A 553 8.78 14.60 -4.19
CA ILE A 553 7.95 15.27 -5.18
C ILE A 553 8.32 16.74 -5.28
N LEU A 554 8.24 17.28 -6.49
CA LEU A 554 8.29 18.72 -6.70
C LEU A 554 6.88 19.25 -6.93
N VAL A 555 6.45 20.15 -6.05
CA VAL A 555 5.15 20.82 -6.19
C VAL A 555 5.38 22.19 -6.83
N ASN A 556 5.08 22.27 -8.13
CA ASN A 556 5.12 23.53 -8.87
C ASN A 556 3.74 24.20 -8.83
N ALA A 557 3.54 25.05 -7.83
CA ALA A 557 2.35 25.87 -7.71
C ALA A 557 2.67 27.34 -8.04
N SER A 558 1.78 28.04 -8.75
CA SER A 558 1.93 29.49 -9.00
C SER A 558 1.47 30.32 -7.79
N PRO A 559 2.10 31.48 -7.48
CA PRO A 559 1.71 32.32 -6.34
C PRO A 559 0.26 32.80 -6.40
N GLU A 560 -0.31 32.88 -7.60
CA GLU A 560 -1.67 33.33 -7.87
C GLU A 560 -2.73 32.22 -7.73
N TRP A 561 -2.31 30.98 -7.46
CA TRP A 561 -3.24 29.86 -7.36
C TRP A 561 -4.02 29.89 -6.05
N ASP A 562 -5.32 29.61 -6.15
CA ASP A 562 -6.14 29.32 -4.99
C ASP A 562 -5.76 27.98 -4.34
N LEU A 563 -6.31 27.74 -3.15
CA LEU A 563 -6.02 26.54 -2.38
C LEU A 563 -6.38 25.24 -3.13
N ARG A 564 -7.48 25.25 -3.90
CA ARG A 564 -7.95 24.05 -4.61
C ARG A 564 -6.96 23.64 -5.68
N ARG A 565 -6.48 24.60 -6.47
CA ARG A 565 -5.43 24.35 -7.48
C ARG A 565 -4.12 23.88 -6.88
N VAL A 566 -3.74 24.39 -5.70
CA VAL A 566 -2.56 23.89 -4.98
C VAL A 566 -2.75 22.44 -4.55
N ILE A 567 -3.91 22.08 -4.00
CA ILE A 567 -4.24 20.70 -3.62
C ILE A 567 -4.23 19.77 -4.84
N ASP A 568 -4.83 20.18 -5.96
CA ASP A 568 -4.84 19.41 -7.20
C ASP A 568 -3.40 19.17 -7.73
N SER A 569 -2.53 20.17 -7.61
CA SER A 569 -1.11 20.07 -7.97
C SER A 569 -0.35 19.13 -7.04
N VAL A 570 -0.61 19.17 -5.73
CA VAL A 570 -0.03 18.24 -4.76
C VAL A 570 -0.45 16.81 -5.08
N HIS A 571 -1.75 16.57 -5.31
CA HIS A 571 -2.27 15.26 -5.66
C HIS A 571 -1.62 14.73 -6.95
N THR A 572 -1.55 15.54 -8.00
CA THR A 572 -0.90 15.16 -9.27
C THR A 572 0.58 14.82 -9.07
N SER A 573 1.30 15.64 -8.29
CA SER A 573 2.73 15.45 -8.03
C SER A 573 2.99 14.22 -7.16
N TYR A 574 2.14 13.96 -6.16
CA TYR A 574 2.18 12.76 -5.34
C TYR A 574 1.94 11.50 -6.16
N SER A 575 0.87 11.47 -6.97
CA SER A 575 0.52 10.33 -7.81
C SER A 575 1.65 9.97 -8.78
N ARG A 576 2.26 10.99 -9.43
CA ARG A 576 3.48 10.78 -10.24
C ARG A 576 4.67 10.31 -9.41
N GLY A 577 4.86 10.91 -8.23
CA GLY A 577 5.87 10.49 -7.24
C GLY A 577 5.81 9.01 -6.93
N MET A 578 4.60 8.49 -6.79
CA MET A 578 4.37 7.07 -6.53
C MET A 578 4.79 6.16 -7.68
N GLU A 579 4.74 6.64 -8.93
CA GLU A 579 5.14 5.87 -10.12
C GLU A 579 6.67 5.71 -10.22
N TYR A 580 7.44 6.77 -9.94
CA TYR A 580 8.90 6.75 -10.07
C TYR A 580 9.67 6.56 -8.76
N GLY A 581 9.01 6.64 -7.60
CA GLY A 581 9.70 6.71 -6.31
C GLY A 581 10.64 5.52 -6.07
N LEU A 582 10.35 4.34 -6.64
CA LEU A 582 11.21 3.16 -6.49
C LEU A 582 12.49 3.30 -7.29
N ASP A 583 12.36 3.76 -8.52
CA ASP A 583 13.49 4.05 -9.39
C ASP A 583 14.34 5.19 -8.84
N PHE A 584 13.71 6.18 -8.20
CA PHE A 584 14.42 7.25 -7.50
C PHE A 584 15.33 6.68 -6.40
N MET A 585 14.82 5.76 -5.59
CA MET A 585 15.64 5.09 -4.56
C MET A 585 16.74 4.23 -5.18
N CYS A 586 16.42 3.49 -6.24
CA CYS A 586 17.39 2.65 -6.96
C CYS A 586 18.51 3.50 -7.60
N ALA A 587 18.21 4.73 -8.04
CA ALA A 587 19.19 5.67 -8.57
C ALA A 587 20.24 6.13 -7.54
N ALA A 588 19.97 5.96 -6.23
CA ALA A 588 20.98 6.10 -5.18
C ALA A 588 22.14 5.10 -5.35
N ARG A 589 21.92 4.00 -6.07
CA ARG A 589 22.93 2.95 -6.32
C ARG A 589 23.45 2.94 -7.75
N ALA A 590 22.96 3.83 -8.60
CA ALA A 590 23.47 3.96 -9.96
C ALA A 590 24.93 4.44 -9.96
N ASP A 591 25.65 4.15 -11.05
CA ASP A 591 27.05 4.50 -11.21
C ASP A 591 27.30 6.00 -10.95
N GLN A 592 28.41 6.31 -10.27
CA GLN A 592 28.80 7.68 -10.00
C GLN A 592 28.91 8.47 -11.31
N GLY A 593 28.31 9.66 -11.33
CA GLY A 593 28.27 10.52 -12.52
C GLY A 593 27.23 10.13 -13.57
N SER A 594 26.50 9.02 -13.41
CA SER A 594 25.37 8.69 -14.29
C SER A 594 24.25 9.74 -14.20
N PRO A 595 23.46 9.96 -15.27
CA PRO A 595 22.34 10.90 -15.23
C PRO A 595 21.32 10.60 -14.11
N ALA A 596 21.04 9.32 -13.84
CA ALA A 596 20.13 8.92 -12.76
C ALA A 596 20.69 9.32 -11.38
N ARG A 597 21.99 9.05 -11.14
CA ARG A 597 22.68 9.41 -9.90
C ARG A 597 22.72 10.92 -9.67
N GLN A 598 22.98 11.71 -10.72
CA GLN A 598 22.98 13.18 -10.63
C GLN A 598 21.61 13.73 -10.22
N VAL A 599 20.53 13.15 -10.74
CA VAL A 599 19.16 13.56 -10.38
C VAL A 599 18.86 13.19 -8.95
N TYR A 600 19.22 11.98 -8.53
CA TYR A 600 19.10 11.57 -7.13
C TYR A 600 19.83 12.53 -6.19
N GLU A 601 21.11 12.83 -6.44
CA GLU A 601 21.90 13.77 -5.62
C GLU A 601 21.29 15.17 -5.60
N ALA A 602 20.70 15.62 -6.71
CA ALA A 602 20.08 16.93 -6.79
C ALA A 602 18.82 17.06 -5.93
N VAL A 603 18.06 15.99 -5.66
CA VAL A 603 16.76 16.10 -4.98
C VAL A 603 16.57 15.13 -3.80
N SER A 604 17.62 14.45 -3.34
CA SER A 604 17.57 13.49 -2.23
C SER A 604 17.46 14.11 -0.84
N HIS A 605 17.60 15.43 -0.73
CA HIS A 605 17.58 16.16 0.54
C HIS A 605 16.53 17.28 0.55
N PRO A 606 15.23 16.94 0.58
CA PRO A 606 14.18 17.94 0.74
C PRO A 606 14.30 18.63 2.10
N ASP A 607 14.01 19.93 2.15
CA ASP A 607 14.02 20.68 3.43
C ASP A 607 12.93 20.22 4.38
N ILE A 608 11.84 19.67 3.82
CA ILE A 608 10.70 19.19 4.57
C ILE A 608 10.31 17.77 4.17
N VAL A 609 10.01 16.97 5.19
CA VAL A 609 9.44 15.64 5.03
C VAL A 609 8.07 15.59 5.72
N TYR A 610 7.06 15.10 5.01
CA TYR A 610 5.71 14.93 5.52
C TYR A 610 5.42 13.45 5.79
N ASN A 611 4.83 13.17 6.95
CA ASN A 611 4.34 11.85 7.32
C ASN A 611 2.86 11.93 7.67
N TYR A 612 2.06 11.01 7.15
CA TYR A 612 0.67 10.86 7.57
C TYR A 612 0.48 9.47 8.18
N LEU A 613 -0.03 9.45 9.41
CA LEU A 613 -0.31 8.24 10.17
C LEU A 613 -1.80 8.23 10.49
N ASP A 614 -2.51 7.22 10.02
CA ASP A 614 -3.88 6.96 10.47
C ASP A 614 -3.93 5.79 11.47
N ASP A 615 -4.93 5.84 12.32
CA ASP A 615 -5.29 4.78 13.27
C ASP A 615 -5.87 3.54 12.58
N LEU A 616 -6.12 3.60 11.27
CA LEU A 616 -6.86 2.58 10.51
C LEU A 616 -6.09 1.26 10.25
N GLY A 617 -4.92 1.09 10.84
CA GLY A 617 -4.15 -0.16 10.72
C GLY A 617 -3.27 -0.52 11.89
N GLN A 618 -3.24 0.27 12.98
CA GLN A 618 -2.46 -0.15 14.15
C GLN A 618 -3.16 -1.32 14.83
N ALA A 619 -2.51 -2.48 14.83
CA ALA A 619 -3.04 -3.73 15.35
C ALA A 619 -3.69 -3.54 16.74
N LYS A 620 -5.03 -3.66 16.78
CA LYS A 620 -5.90 -3.63 17.97
C LYS A 620 -5.66 -4.77 18.97
N LEU A 621 -4.60 -5.56 18.81
CA LEU A 621 -4.36 -6.72 19.65
C LEU A 621 -3.93 -6.33 21.07
N PHE A 622 -3.21 -5.22 21.24
CA PHE A 622 -2.71 -4.76 22.53
C PHE A 622 -2.69 -3.23 22.62
N ASP A 623 -3.09 -2.74 23.79
CA ASP A 623 -3.01 -1.32 24.11
C ASP A 623 -1.55 -0.89 24.29
N ARG A 624 -1.24 0.36 23.92
CA ARG A 624 0.08 0.94 24.15
C ARG A 624 0.24 1.33 25.61
N ALA A 625 1.43 1.06 26.14
CA ALA A 625 1.81 1.49 27.46
C ALA A 625 2.11 3.01 27.47
N PRO A 626 1.68 3.76 28.50
CA PRO A 626 1.89 5.21 28.56
C PRO A 626 3.31 5.63 28.97
N GLU A 627 4.12 4.72 29.51
CA GLU A 627 5.47 5.03 30.01
C GLU A 627 6.43 5.42 28.89
N TYR A 628 7.34 6.37 29.18
CA TYR A 628 8.37 6.78 28.24
C TYR A 628 9.37 5.64 27.95
N ILE A 629 9.60 5.34 26.68
CA ILE A 629 10.44 4.21 26.25
C ILE A 629 11.90 4.60 25.96
N GLY A 630 12.31 5.81 26.33
CA GLY A 630 13.63 6.34 26.02
C GLY A 630 13.77 6.90 24.60
N PRO A 631 14.91 7.55 24.30
CA PRO A 631 15.21 8.05 22.97
C PRO A 631 15.43 6.87 22.02
N GLN A 632 14.71 6.84 20.89
CA GLN A 632 14.84 5.78 19.90
C GLN A 632 16.07 5.97 18.99
N GLN A 633 16.66 7.17 18.99
CA GLN A 633 17.80 7.54 18.16
C GLN A 633 18.91 8.13 19.04
N HIS A 634 20.15 7.99 18.59
CA HIS A 634 21.29 8.66 19.17
C HIS A 634 21.22 10.18 18.92
N ASP A 635 21.72 11.00 19.85
CA ASP A 635 21.71 12.46 19.73
C ASP A 635 22.43 12.93 18.46
N ASP A 636 23.53 12.27 18.08
CA ASP A 636 24.30 12.58 16.86
C ASP A 636 23.68 12.04 15.55
N PHE A 637 22.50 11.40 15.57
CA PHE A 637 21.87 10.88 14.35
C PHE A 637 21.30 12.01 13.47
N HIS A 638 21.65 12.04 12.18
CA HIS A 638 21.17 13.08 11.26
C HIS A 638 20.04 12.57 10.37
N GLN A 639 18.85 13.16 10.47
CA GLN A 639 17.66 12.73 9.73
C GLN A 639 17.61 13.23 8.27
N GLY A 640 18.48 14.18 7.91
CA GLY A 640 18.68 14.62 6.52
C GLY A 640 17.68 15.65 5.98
N CYS A 641 16.79 16.20 6.81
CA CYS A 641 15.92 17.33 6.50
C CYS A 641 15.92 18.37 7.63
N ALA A 642 15.29 19.53 7.42
CA ALA A 642 15.23 20.61 8.41
C ALA A 642 13.90 20.68 9.17
N ILE A 643 12.82 20.18 8.54
CA ILE A 643 11.47 20.09 9.10
C ILE A 643 10.90 18.71 8.80
N GLU A 644 10.29 18.09 9.80
CA GLU A 644 9.41 16.94 9.64
C GLU A 644 8.03 17.27 10.22
N LEU A 645 6.99 17.04 9.42
CA LEU A 645 5.61 17.25 9.83
C LEU A 645 4.89 15.91 9.87
N PHE A 646 4.41 15.51 11.05
CA PHE A 646 3.52 14.37 11.22
C PHE A 646 2.08 14.85 11.31
N ALA A 647 1.21 14.28 10.49
CA ALA A 647 -0.23 14.37 10.63
C ALA A 647 -0.76 13.04 11.15
N LEU A 648 -1.23 13.02 12.39
CA LEU A 648 -1.75 11.86 13.08
C LEU A 648 -3.27 11.93 13.17
N SER A 649 -3.94 10.98 12.55
CA SER A 649 -5.40 10.86 12.53
C SER A 649 -5.83 9.70 13.45
N MET A 650 -6.39 10.03 14.61
CA MET A 650 -6.95 9.09 15.58
C MET A 650 -8.49 9.10 15.56
N GLU A 651 -9.14 8.12 16.19
CA GLU A 651 -10.61 8.01 16.20
C GLU A 651 -11.32 9.31 16.61
N ASP A 652 -10.79 10.05 17.59
CA ASP A 652 -11.42 11.21 18.23
C ASP A 652 -10.71 12.56 17.97
N ARG A 653 -9.54 12.55 17.33
CA ARG A 653 -8.70 13.72 17.13
C ARG A 653 -7.86 13.64 15.86
N LEU A 654 -7.62 14.80 15.26
CA LEU A 654 -6.56 15.01 14.28
C LEU A 654 -5.47 15.86 14.94
N THR A 655 -4.23 15.37 14.89
CA THR A 655 -3.08 16.04 15.51
C THR A 655 -1.97 16.31 14.50
N LEU A 656 -1.46 17.55 14.45
CA LEU A 656 -0.24 17.88 13.71
C LEU A 656 0.93 18.02 14.68
N TYR A 657 2.05 17.34 14.40
CA TYR A 657 3.30 17.45 15.16
C TYR A 657 4.41 17.96 14.26
N TRP A 658 5.03 19.06 14.69
CA TRP A 658 6.20 19.62 14.03
C TRP A 658 7.45 19.17 14.76
N ILE A 659 8.40 18.61 14.03
CA ILE A 659 9.77 18.37 14.48
C ILE A 659 10.65 19.20 13.56
N TYR A 660 11.45 20.10 14.12
CA TYR A 660 12.29 20.99 13.32
C TYR A 660 13.57 21.33 14.08
N SER A 661 14.59 21.75 13.35
CA SER A 661 15.84 22.21 13.96
C SER A 661 15.70 23.64 14.47
N GLY A 662 15.78 23.84 15.79
CA GLY A 662 15.89 25.17 16.39
C GLY A 662 17.19 25.90 16.05
N SER A 663 18.12 25.25 15.33
CA SER A 663 19.30 25.91 14.76
C SER A 663 19.02 26.56 13.41
N VAL A 664 17.94 26.16 12.71
CA VAL A 664 17.54 26.65 11.38
C VAL A 664 16.33 27.57 11.46
N TYR A 665 15.37 27.26 12.33
CA TYR A 665 14.11 27.99 12.46
C TYR A 665 13.82 28.40 13.91
N GLU A 666 13.18 29.55 14.07
CA GLU A 666 12.58 29.96 15.34
C GLU A 666 11.19 29.32 15.51
N ALA A 667 10.82 29.03 16.77
CA ALA A 667 9.49 28.57 17.15
C ALA A 667 8.35 29.44 16.60
N LYS A 668 8.58 30.75 16.54
CA LYS A 668 7.63 31.72 16.02
C LYS A 668 7.35 31.52 14.53
N THR A 669 8.33 31.07 13.75
CA THR A 669 8.16 30.82 12.31
C THR A 669 7.33 29.58 12.07
N ILE A 670 7.63 28.49 12.78
CA ILE A 670 6.82 27.25 12.72
C ILE A 670 5.41 27.47 13.27
N GLY A 671 5.27 28.23 14.36
CA GLY A 671 3.98 28.59 14.94
C GLY A 671 3.08 29.35 13.95
N ARG A 672 3.62 30.30 13.19
CA ARG A 672 2.83 31.00 12.15
C ARG A 672 2.33 30.06 11.06
N LEU A 673 3.18 29.12 10.60
CA LEU A 673 2.76 28.11 9.62
C LEU A 673 1.64 27.23 10.16
N ASN A 674 1.80 26.77 11.40
CA ASN A 674 0.81 25.97 12.10
C ASN A 674 -0.54 26.72 12.18
N ASP A 675 -0.55 27.95 12.70
CA ASP A 675 -1.76 28.78 12.82
C ASP A 675 -2.48 28.99 11.47
N GLN A 676 -1.73 29.12 10.38
CA GLN A 676 -2.32 29.24 9.05
C GLN A 676 -2.95 27.94 8.56
N ILE A 677 -2.28 26.81 8.76
CA ILE A 677 -2.82 25.50 8.38
C ILE A 677 -4.12 25.24 9.16
N ILE A 678 -4.13 25.55 10.46
CA ILE A 678 -5.33 25.51 11.32
C ILE A 678 -6.45 26.35 10.71
N ALA A 679 -6.18 27.64 10.48
CA ALA A 679 -7.20 28.56 9.98
C ALA A 679 -7.70 28.18 8.57
N LEU A 680 -6.87 27.55 7.74
CA LEU A 680 -7.28 27.04 6.43
C LEU A 680 -8.14 25.78 6.56
N PHE A 681 -7.76 24.87 7.45
CA PHE A 681 -8.50 23.64 7.73
C PHE A 681 -9.89 23.96 8.31
N GLU A 682 -9.95 24.83 9.32
CA GLU A 682 -11.21 25.27 9.94
C GLU A 682 -12.10 26.04 8.96
N ARG A 683 -11.54 26.90 8.09
CA ARG A 683 -12.34 27.58 7.05
C ARG A 683 -12.88 26.61 6.01
N GLY A 684 -12.10 25.60 5.63
CA GLY A 684 -12.59 24.47 4.83
C GLY A 684 -13.77 23.82 5.53
N ILE A 685 -13.62 23.47 6.81
CA ILE A 685 -14.68 22.87 7.62
C ILE A 685 -15.93 23.73 7.79
N GLY A 686 -15.76 25.02 8.06
CA GLY A 686 -16.87 25.96 8.25
C GLY A 686 -17.74 26.11 7.00
N GLN A 687 -17.14 26.04 5.82
CA GLN A 687 -17.89 26.02 4.54
C GLN A 687 -18.63 24.69 4.31
N PHE A 688 -18.31 23.62 5.06
CA PHE A 688 -19.03 22.33 5.00
C PHE A 688 -20.31 22.32 5.85
N GLY A 689 -20.50 23.28 6.78
CA GLY A 689 -21.67 23.33 7.66
C GLY A 689 -22.88 24.10 7.12
N GLU A 690 -22.72 24.83 6.02
CA GLU A 690 -23.75 25.70 5.43
C GLU A 690 -24.34 25.18 4.10
N ARG A 691 -24.03 23.93 3.71
CA ARG A 691 -24.61 23.28 2.52
C ARG A 691 -25.51 22.11 2.86
#